data_AF-A0A7C7LEP5-F1
#
_entry.id   AF-A0A7C7LEP5-F1
#
_cell.length_a   1.000
_cell.length_b   1.000
_cell.length_c   1.000
_cell.angle_alpha   90.00
_cell.angle_beta   90.00
_cell.angle_gamma   90.00
#
_symmetry.space_group_name_H-M   'P 1'
#
loop_
_entity.id
_entity.type
_entity.pdbx_description
1 polymer ?
#
loop_
_entity_poly.entity_id
_entity_poly.type
_entity_poly.pdbx_seq_one_letter_code
_entity_poly.pdbx_strand_id
1 'polypeptide(L)'
;MRVRGRVVMGALIVALIGVVSPGIAQAPVERSAYLEYARGSADWTWRNYDDLITRWRQQFDSESIFGYRPPGRLLEMAVIYSYLFETEREPVYAERAKRVILQFGDYRSQYPESAIDRRPDYADGVPALPDFFRVMRYIRAFETLDRLNQFSLEEARIAREVIEHSMEYLLRTVEWGTMNRTMLRAESLAWAVRALPDHPRAEVWRMQDRALADDNWGNWEIEDATIYHGIWLYALMGHADVSGRLNALFRTPEMYYYAQYFLNLMAPIGMVPDFGDANWLRNWQHYLVFFEATAAAYEDSQLKWAANVIADRFVDFADPVDVGLGYFLLDCYRWGSDSIGAEMPEGLSAEVMEDVQGKKIVFRNGWEADSTYLLFNYRDEGDGGLNFRDYLRDTLPVEEEKMTHGHADENSITLLMSGGSVLLHDGGYRDYMPSGPFGAYRQDYFHNRLAIRPEKIWMGQEAGEARLDTPDAVPGQSILEFLHNAGSYRRVRTQKVDFLTLPDFDYLRSRMIDDGWGFEWDRVIAYIKDPEIFVVFDIVKARVEEYFTMANLWHTRRIVEQGDHWYDTVYDQIGSDELPENRHLLIHFPDTHFRLEGTETETRHYQTETLIHQTTAHHFELGETEGFVTVLVPHEAGESPVSWVNRIRLIEPVPARAGLGVVIETGEKTLTVGVKQDLRMDMSRDWRRPRYTYDAGRVRFDKIETNGDFVFASLIDGELSYTITNLTKATYEEQILYEGRPSYFYLAFDGSRDASGIGKMRYWRGQVQVEP
;
A
#
# COMPACT_ATOMS: atom_id res chain seq x y z
N MET A 1 16.81 77.97 33.66
CA MET A 1 15.46 77.71 34.23
C MET A 1 14.86 76.54 33.44
N ARG A 2 14.38 75.49 34.15
CA ARG A 2 13.78 74.26 33.59
C ARG A 2 12.65 74.60 32.59
N VAL A 3 12.65 74.07 31.36
CA VAL A 3 12.28 72.71 30.88
C VAL A 3 10.76 72.48 30.83
N ARG A 4 10.20 72.38 29.62
CA ARG A 4 9.58 71.15 29.05
C ARG A 4 9.02 71.44 27.65
N GLY A 5 9.35 70.59 26.67
CA GLY A 5 8.73 70.62 25.35
C GLY A 5 9.35 69.67 24.33
N ARG A 6 8.96 68.39 24.42
CA ARG A 6 8.76 67.35 23.37
C ARG A 6 9.79 67.12 22.23
N VAL A 7 9.98 65.84 21.88
CA VAL A 7 9.74 65.21 20.55
C VAL A 7 10.72 64.04 20.27
N VAL A 8 10.15 62.82 20.27
CA VAL A 8 10.24 61.71 19.27
C VAL A 8 11.50 60.80 19.11
N MET A 9 11.16 59.52 18.92
CA MET A 9 11.84 58.35 18.34
C MET A 9 12.94 57.60 19.11
N GLY A 10 12.78 56.27 19.18
CA GLY A 10 13.84 55.33 19.54
C GLY A 10 13.32 53.90 19.78
N ALA A 11 13.42 53.09 18.73
CA ALA A 11 13.24 51.64 18.61
C ALA A 11 13.29 50.75 19.88
N LEU A 12 12.45 49.70 19.89
CA LEU A 12 12.86 48.39 20.39
C LEU A 12 12.16 47.27 19.59
N ILE A 13 12.90 46.69 18.65
CA ILE A 13 12.79 45.30 18.21
C ILE A 13 13.56 44.49 19.27
N VAL A 14 13.01 43.35 19.74
CA VAL A 14 13.73 42.09 20.03
C VAL A 14 12.70 41.01 20.42
N ALA A 15 12.63 40.01 19.53
CA ALA A 15 12.45 38.58 19.77
C ALA A 15 11.19 38.07 20.52
N LEU A 16 10.17 37.70 19.74
CA LEU A 16 9.45 36.45 20.00
C LEU A 16 10.28 35.32 19.38
N ILE A 17 11.03 34.60 20.22
CA ILE A 17 11.53 33.27 19.89
C ILE A 17 10.31 32.35 20.02
N GLY A 18 9.80 31.89 18.88
CA GLY A 18 8.89 30.75 18.83
C GLY A 18 9.61 29.55 19.43
N VAL A 19 8.99 28.96 20.45
CA VAL A 19 9.39 27.64 20.93
C VAL A 19 8.96 26.66 19.86
N VAL A 20 9.88 26.31 18.97
CA VAL A 20 9.82 25.06 18.23
C VAL A 20 10.03 23.98 19.29
N SER A 21 8.97 23.25 19.64
CA SER A 21 9.12 22.06 20.46
C SER A 21 9.99 21.08 19.67
N PRO A 22 11.15 20.66 20.19
CA PRO A 22 11.84 19.51 19.63
C PRO A 22 10.93 18.30 19.85
N GLY A 23 10.72 17.50 18.80
CA GLY A 23 9.98 16.23 18.88
C GLY A 23 10.42 15.47 20.12
N ILE A 24 9.48 15.27 21.04
CA ILE A 24 9.75 14.51 22.27
C ILE A 24 10.02 13.10 21.79
N ALA A 25 11.26 12.61 21.93
CA ALA A 25 11.55 11.19 21.78
C ALA A 25 10.58 10.43 22.70
N GLN A 26 9.62 9.72 22.10
CA GLN A 26 8.69 8.88 22.85
C GLN A 26 9.52 7.85 23.62
N ALA A 27 9.30 7.78 24.93
CA ALA A 27 9.96 6.75 25.73
C ALA A 27 9.50 5.40 25.17
N PRO A 28 10.43 4.49 24.81
CA PRO A 28 10.04 3.22 24.22
C PRO A 28 9.16 2.44 25.21
N VAL A 29 8.16 1.74 24.67
CA VAL A 29 7.36 0.79 25.42
C VAL A 29 8.28 -0.33 25.90
N GLU A 30 8.43 -0.39 27.22
CA GLU A 30 9.20 -1.41 27.91
C GLU A 30 8.54 -2.78 27.73
N ARG A 31 9.35 -3.82 27.51
CA ARG A 31 8.89 -5.21 27.34
C ARG A 31 8.02 -5.67 28.50
N SER A 32 8.29 -5.20 29.72
CA SER A 32 7.47 -5.55 30.89
C SER A 32 5.99 -5.15 30.73
N ALA A 33 5.70 -4.02 30.08
CA ALA A 33 4.33 -3.58 29.85
C ALA A 33 3.56 -4.56 28.95
N TYR A 34 4.21 -5.10 27.93
CA TYR A 34 3.63 -6.13 27.07
C TYR A 34 3.30 -7.42 27.86
N LEU A 35 4.21 -7.88 28.72
CA LEU A 35 3.99 -9.07 29.56
C LEU A 35 2.88 -8.84 30.59
N GLU A 36 2.83 -7.66 31.20
CA GLU A 36 1.79 -7.29 32.15
C GLU A 36 0.41 -7.25 31.50
N TYR A 37 0.29 -6.68 30.29
CA TYR A 37 -0.96 -6.72 29.53
C TYR A 37 -1.37 -8.15 29.18
N ALA A 38 -0.43 -8.97 28.69
CA ALA A 38 -0.68 -10.38 28.39
C ALA A 38 -1.22 -11.13 29.62
N ARG A 39 -0.58 -10.95 30.79
CA ARG A 39 -1.05 -11.53 32.06
C ARG A 39 -2.44 -11.01 32.43
N GLY A 40 -2.64 -9.70 32.40
CA GLY A 40 -3.91 -9.06 32.79
C GLY A 40 -5.09 -9.55 31.95
N SER A 41 -4.90 -9.67 30.64
CA SER A 41 -5.91 -10.14 29.69
C SER A 41 -6.20 -11.64 29.83
N ALA A 42 -5.20 -12.46 30.15
CA ALA A 42 -5.41 -13.86 30.50
C ALA A 42 -6.18 -14.01 31.84
N ASP A 43 -5.86 -13.19 32.85
CA ASP A 43 -6.58 -13.14 34.13
C ASP A 43 -8.02 -12.64 33.98
N TRP A 44 -8.26 -11.67 33.10
CA TRP A 44 -9.61 -11.22 32.76
C TRP A 44 -10.39 -12.33 32.06
N THR A 45 -9.81 -12.98 31.06
CA THR A 45 -10.45 -14.07 30.30
C THR A 45 -10.82 -15.23 31.21
N TRP A 46 -9.94 -15.60 32.14
CA TRP A 46 -10.22 -16.65 33.13
C TRP A 46 -11.39 -16.28 34.05
N ARG A 47 -11.44 -15.04 34.55
CA ARG A 47 -12.55 -14.56 35.38
C ARG A 47 -13.90 -14.55 34.64
N ASN A 48 -13.88 -14.42 33.32
CA ASN A 48 -15.07 -14.35 32.46
C ASN A 48 -15.27 -15.62 31.61
N TYR A 49 -14.63 -16.74 31.97
CA TYR A 49 -14.57 -17.96 31.15
C TYR A 49 -15.95 -18.48 30.74
N ASP A 50 -16.84 -18.68 31.71
CA ASP A 50 -18.16 -19.28 31.49
C ASP A 50 -19.08 -18.34 30.67
N ASP A 51 -18.96 -17.03 30.89
CA ASP A 51 -19.71 -16.01 30.14
C ASP A 51 -19.26 -15.93 28.68
N LEU A 52 -17.96 -16.07 28.41
CA LEU A 52 -17.40 -16.12 27.06
C LEU A 52 -17.90 -17.35 26.30
N ILE A 53 -17.93 -18.52 26.95
CA ILE A 53 -18.47 -19.75 26.36
C ILE A 53 -19.97 -19.63 26.11
N THR A 54 -20.71 -19.03 27.04
CA THR A 54 -22.15 -18.80 26.88
C THR A 54 -22.44 -17.90 25.67
N ARG A 55 -21.69 -16.81 25.52
CA ARG A 55 -21.79 -15.91 24.35
C ARG A 55 -21.43 -16.61 23.04
N TRP A 56 -20.35 -17.39 23.02
CA TRP A 56 -19.98 -18.17 21.84
C TRP A 56 -21.09 -19.13 21.43
N ARG A 57 -21.71 -19.86 22.37
CA ARG A 57 -22.85 -20.76 22.07
C ARG A 57 -24.05 -20.01 21.49
N GLN A 58 -24.33 -18.79 21.97
CA GLN A 58 -25.44 -17.97 21.45
C GLN A 58 -25.20 -17.47 20.02
N GLN A 59 -23.93 -17.29 19.64
CA GLN A 59 -23.52 -16.79 18.32
C GLN A 59 -23.06 -17.91 17.38
N PHE A 60 -23.16 -19.17 17.81
CA PHE A 60 -22.66 -20.31 17.07
C PHE A 60 -23.51 -20.54 15.82
N ASP A 61 -22.87 -20.44 14.66
CA ASP A 61 -23.50 -20.67 13.36
C ASP A 61 -23.09 -22.04 12.82
N SER A 62 -23.99 -23.02 12.90
CA SER A 62 -23.77 -24.36 12.36
C SER A 62 -23.79 -24.41 10.83
N GLU A 63 -24.39 -23.39 10.20
CA GLU A 63 -24.56 -23.29 8.75
C GLU A 63 -23.44 -22.52 8.07
N SER A 64 -22.42 -22.10 8.84
CA SER A 64 -21.25 -21.42 8.29
C SER A 64 -20.61 -22.23 7.18
N ILE A 65 -20.32 -21.59 6.05
CA ILE A 65 -19.62 -22.22 4.92
C ILE A 65 -18.23 -22.75 5.30
N PHE A 66 -17.62 -22.18 6.34
CA PHE A 66 -16.33 -22.62 6.87
C PHE A 66 -16.44 -23.82 7.83
N GLY A 67 -17.66 -24.18 8.25
CA GLY A 67 -17.92 -25.33 9.11
C GLY A 67 -17.81 -25.01 10.60
N TYR A 68 -17.32 -25.97 11.38
CA TYR A 68 -17.23 -25.85 12.83
C TYR A 68 -16.26 -24.72 13.21
N ARG A 69 -16.70 -23.81 14.10
CA ARG A 69 -15.88 -22.71 14.63
C ARG A 69 -15.81 -22.77 16.17
N PRO A 70 -14.71 -23.28 16.75
CA PRO A 70 -14.57 -23.41 18.20
C PRO A 70 -14.36 -22.04 18.88
N PRO A 71 -14.55 -21.96 20.22
CA PRO A 71 -14.31 -20.73 20.97
C PRO A 71 -12.81 -20.36 20.95
N GLY A 72 -12.44 -19.36 20.15
CA GLY A 72 -11.03 -19.00 19.93
C GLY A 72 -10.31 -18.55 21.19
N ARG A 73 -10.88 -17.54 21.89
CA ARG A 73 -10.26 -16.74 22.98
C ARG A 73 -9.59 -17.54 24.12
N LEU A 74 -9.96 -18.81 24.27
CA LEU A 74 -9.41 -19.66 25.33
C LEU A 74 -8.01 -20.16 25.01
N LEU A 75 -7.67 -20.31 23.72
CA LEU A 75 -6.37 -20.83 23.31
C LEU A 75 -5.26 -19.80 23.53
N GLU A 76 -5.53 -18.52 23.28
CA GLU A 76 -4.61 -17.41 23.57
C GLU A 76 -4.30 -17.34 25.07
N MET A 77 -5.35 -17.41 25.91
CA MET A 77 -5.22 -17.48 27.36
C MET A 77 -4.36 -18.68 27.80
N ALA A 78 -4.57 -19.86 27.21
CA ALA A 78 -3.81 -21.06 27.54
C ALA A 78 -2.33 -20.93 27.19
N VAL A 79 -2.00 -20.32 26.03
CA VAL A 79 -0.61 -20.04 25.67
C VAL A 79 0.03 -19.10 26.68
N ILE A 80 -0.63 -17.98 27.00
CA ILE A 80 -0.09 -17.00 27.96
C ILE A 80 0.17 -17.67 29.31
N TYR A 81 -0.80 -18.39 29.88
CA TYR A 81 -0.59 -19.06 31.16
C TYR A 81 0.46 -20.17 31.10
N SER A 82 0.56 -20.92 30.01
CA SER A 82 1.61 -21.93 29.87
C SER A 82 3.01 -21.30 29.88
N TYR A 83 3.17 -20.13 29.26
CA TYR A 83 4.41 -19.35 29.28
C TYR A 83 4.71 -18.80 30.68
N LEU A 84 3.72 -18.21 31.34
CA LEU A 84 3.87 -17.70 32.71
C LEU A 84 4.23 -18.83 33.68
N PHE A 85 3.64 -20.01 33.53
CA PHE A 85 4.03 -21.17 34.32
C PHE A 85 5.48 -21.61 34.07
N GLU A 86 5.90 -21.65 32.81
CA GLU A 86 7.28 -22.00 32.46
C GLU A 86 8.31 -21.05 33.11
N THR A 87 8.00 -19.76 33.14
CA THR A 87 8.91 -18.72 33.60
C THR A 87 8.83 -18.48 35.11
N GLU A 88 7.65 -18.50 35.71
CA GLU A 88 7.43 -18.14 37.12
C GLU A 88 7.15 -19.32 38.04
N ARG A 89 6.78 -20.48 37.48
CA ARG A 89 6.51 -21.73 38.23
C ARG A 89 5.33 -21.66 39.18
N GLU A 90 4.42 -20.70 39.02
CA GLU A 90 3.18 -20.61 39.79
C GLU A 90 2.15 -21.66 39.35
N PRO A 91 1.79 -22.65 40.20
CA PRO A 91 0.97 -23.81 39.79
C PRO A 91 -0.40 -23.45 39.21
N VAL A 92 -0.99 -22.36 39.68
CA VAL A 92 -2.31 -21.88 39.22
C VAL A 92 -2.34 -21.62 37.71
N TYR A 93 -1.22 -21.19 37.11
CA TYR A 93 -1.15 -20.96 35.66
C TYR A 93 -1.20 -22.28 34.89
N ALA A 94 -0.48 -23.31 35.35
CA ALA A 94 -0.57 -24.65 34.77
C ALA A 94 -1.98 -25.22 34.87
N GLU A 95 -2.62 -25.10 36.04
CA GLU A 95 -3.99 -25.60 36.26
C GLU A 95 -5.00 -24.97 35.29
N ARG A 96 -4.93 -23.64 35.12
CA ARG A 96 -5.85 -22.90 34.22
C ARG A 96 -5.64 -23.26 32.75
N ALA A 97 -4.39 -23.28 32.29
CA ALA A 97 -4.07 -23.66 30.91
C ALA A 97 -4.44 -25.13 30.64
N LYS A 98 -4.10 -26.04 31.56
CA LYS A 98 -4.46 -27.46 31.48
C LYS A 98 -5.96 -27.68 31.36
N ARG A 99 -6.79 -26.93 32.10
CA ARG A 99 -8.26 -27.00 31.98
C ARG A 99 -8.72 -26.76 30.54
N VAL A 100 -8.19 -25.73 29.88
CA VAL A 100 -8.53 -25.44 28.47
C VAL A 100 -8.14 -26.63 27.59
N ILE A 101 -6.89 -27.10 27.70
CA ILE A 101 -6.38 -28.18 26.86
C ILE A 101 -7.24 -29.45 26.95
N LEU A 102 -7.69 -29.81 28.16
CA LEU A 102 -8.50 -31.02 28.35
C LEU A 102 -9.96 -30.87 27.95
N GLN A 103 -10.54 -29.67 28.02
CA GLN A 103 -11.98 -29.45 27.76
C GLN A 103 -12.28 -28.96 26.34
N PHE A 104 -11.27 -28.47 25.60
CA PHE A 104 -11.50 -27.82 24.31
C PHE A 104 -12.18 -28.72 23.28
N GLY A 105 -11.83 -30.01 23.27
CA GLY A 105 -12.40 -31.01 22.35
C GLY A 105 -13.91 -31.23 22.54
N ASP A 106 -14.46 -30.94 23.72
CA ASP A 106 -15.86 -31.18 24.07
C ASP A 106 -16.80 -30.19 23.37
N TYR A 107 -16.30 -29.01 22.98
CA TYR A 107 -17.10 -27.99 22.30
C TYR A 107 -17.61 -28.43 20.92
N ARG A 108 -17.04 -29.49 20.34
CA ARG A 108 -17.54 -30.10 19.09
C ARG A 108 -18.96 -30.62 19.21
N SER A 109 -19.39 -31.01 20.41
CA SER A 109 -20.77 -31.43 20.70
C SER A 109 -21.82 -30.38 20.36
N GLN A 110 -21.44 -29.11 20.18
CA GLN A 110 -22.34 -28.06 19.74
C GLN A 110 -22.65 -28.13 18.24
N TYR A 111 -21.83 -28.80 17.43
CA TYR A 111 -22.04 -28.92 16.00
C TYR A 111 -23.05 -30.05 15.71
N PRO A 112 -24.21 -29.75 15.13
CA PRO A 112 -25.29 -30.72 14.99
C PRO A 112 -24.97 -31.78 13.94
N GLU A 113 -25.43 -33.02 14.17
CA GLU A 113 -25.24 -34.15 13.25
C GLU A 113 -25.68 -33.81 11.81
N SER A 114 -26.79 -33.08 11.66
CA SER A 114 -27.30 -32.67 10.35
C SER A 114 -26.36 -31.74 9.58
N ALA A 115 -25.47 -31.01 10.25
CA ALA A 115 -24.44 -30.20 9.62
C ALA A 115 -23.18 -31.03 9.31
N ILE A 116 -22.87 -32.02 10.16
CA ILE A 116 -21.79 -33.00 9.93
C ILE A 116 -22.07 -33.80 8.66
N ASP A 117 -23.28 -34.32 8.50
CA ASP A 117 -23.70 -35.14 7.35
C ASP A 117 -23.57 -34.42 6.00
N ARG A 118 -23.58 -33.08 6.00
CA ARG A 118 -23.42 -32.26 4.78
C ARG A 118 -21.97 -32.04 4.38
N ARG A 119 -21.02 -32.41 5.25
CA ARG A 119 -19.60 -32.08 5.12
C ARG A 119 -18.80 -33.36 4.89
N PRO A 120 -18.44 -33.69 3.63
CA PRO A 120 -17.68 -34.91 3.34
C PRO A 120 -16.28 -34.88 4.00
N ASP A 121 -15.75 -33.70 4.26
CA ASP A 121 -14.51 -33.46 4.98
C ASP A 121 -14.58 -33.79 6.48
N TYR A 122 -15.76 -34.08 7.05
CA TYR A 122 -15.95 -34.57 8.43
C TYR A 122 -16.25 -36.07 8.53
N ALA A 123 -16.00 -36.86 7.47
CA ALA A 123 -16.24 -38.30 7.49
C ALA A 123 -15.49 -39.06 8.62
N ASP A 124 -14.35 -38.53 9.07
CA ASP A 124 -13.56 -39.08 10.19
C ASP A 124 -13.84 -38.36 11.53
N GLY A 125 -14.90 -37.56 11.56
CA GLY A 125 -15.33 -36.75 12.71
C GLY A 125 -15.05 -35.26 12.53
N VAL A 126 -15.67 -34.45 13.39
CA VAL A 126 -15.42 -33.00 13.45
C VAL A 126 -14.06 -32.77 14.13
N PRO A 127 -13.09 -32.08 13.52
CA PRO A 127 -11.84 -31.71 14.17
C PRO A 127 -12.09 -30.66 15.27
N ALA A 128 -11.41 -30.77 16.41
CA ALA A 128 -11.59 -29.79 17.49
C ALA A 128 -10.92 -28.44 17.16
N LEU A 129 -9.87 -28.50 16.35
CA LEU A 129 -9.13 -27.36 15.81
C LEU A 129 -9.20 -27.46 14.27
N PRO A 130 -10.29 -27.01 13.64
CA PRO A 130 -10.47 -27.07 12.18
C PRO A 130 -9.64 -26.04 11.40
N ASP A 131 -9.06 -25.06 12.10
CA ASP A 131 -8.55 -23.83 11.50
C ASP A 131 -7.04 -23.65 11.79
N PHE A 132 -6.30 -23.34 10.73
CA PHE A 132 -4.85 -23.19 10.77
C PHE A 132 -4.36 -21.86 11.37
N PHE A 133 -5.24 -20.87 11.64
CA PHE A 133 -4.86 -19.67 12.39
C PHE A 133 -4.77 -19.89 13.91
N ARG A 134 -5.32 -21.00 14.42
CA ARG A 134 -5.47 -21.21 15.87
C ARG A 134 -4.92 -22.53 16.38
N VAL A 135 -4.81 -23.56 15.54
CA VAL A 135 -4.36 -24.90 15.97
C VAL A 135 -2.99 -24.87 16.67
N MET A 136 -2.04 -24.04 16.18
CA MET A 136 -0.72 -23.91 16.79
C MET A 136 -0.77 -23.41 18.24
N ARG A 137 -1.79 -22.60 18.59
CA ARG A 137 -1.97 -22.06 19.96
C ARG A 137 -2.28 -23.18 20.94
N TYR A 138 -3.15 -24.12 20.57
CA TYR A 138 -3.43 -25.31 21.38
C TYR A 138 -2.17 -26.16 21.55
N ILE A 139 -1.47 -26.44 20.45
CA ILE A 139 -0.29 -27.33 20.46
C ILE A 139 0.84 -26.70 21.29
N ARG A 140 1.10 -25.40 21.15
CA ARG A 140 2.12 -24.66 21.92
C ARG A 140 1.88 -24.74 23.43
N ALA A 141 0.63 -24.52 23.85
CA ALA A 141 0.25 -24.63 25.26
C ALA A 141 0.35 -26.07 25.78
N PHE A 142 -0.10 -27.06 24.99
CA PHE A 142 0.04 -28.48 25.33
C PHE A 142 1.52 -28.89 25.45
N GLU A 143 2.36 -28.58 24.46
CA GLU A 143 3.80 -28.91 24.45
C GLU A 143 4.50 -28.40 25.70
N THR A 144 4.23 -27.14 26.06
CA THR A 144 4.86 -26.50 27.22
C THR A 144 4.48 -27.22 28.50
N LEU A 145 3.19 -27.52 28.68
CA LEU A 145 2.70 -28.20 29.88
C LEU A 145 3.13 -29.68 29.94
N ASP A 146 3.15 -30.40 28.82
CA ASP A 146 3.57 -31.81 28.73
C ASP A 146 5.06 -31.94 29.04
N ARG A 147 5.90 -31.10 28.43
CA ARG A 147 7.34 -31.03 28.72
C ARG A 147 7.63 -30.71 30.18
N LEU A 148 6.75 -29.95 30.83
CA LEU A 148 6.83 -29.62 32.25
C LEU A 148 6.08 -30.62 33.15
N ASN A 149 5.69 -31.79 32.63
CA ASN A 149 5.07 -32.91 33.35
C ASN A 149 3.78 -32.54 34.08
N GLN A 150 2.93 -31.69 33.49
CA GLN A 150 1.67 -31.26 34.11
C GLN A 150 0.49 -32.19 33.80
N PHE A 151 0.64 -33.15 32.90
CA PHE A 151 -0.39 -34.13 32.55
C PHE A 151 -0.10 -35.52 33.13
N SER A 152 -1.16 -36.22 33.55
CA SER A 152 -1.11 -37.67 33.67
C SER A 152 -1.06 -38.32 32.27
N LEU A 153 -0.68 -39.60 32.21
CA LEU A 153 -0.62 -40.34 30.94
C LEU A 153 -1.95 -40.32 30.16
N GLU A 154 -3.07 -40.41 30.87
CA GLU A 154 -4.39 -40.42 30.26
C GLU A 154 -4.81 -39.03 29.77
N GLU A 155 -4.56 -37.99 30.56
CA GLU A 155 -4.82 -36.61 30.14
C GLU A 155 -3.97 -36.21 28.93
N ALA A 156 -2.69 -36.61 28.92
CA ALA A 156 -1.82 -36.42 27.77
C ALA A 156 -2.38 -37.16 26.56
N ARG A 157 -2.80 -38.43 26.69
CA ARG A 157 -3.40 -39.20 25.59
C ARG A 157 -4.59 -38.46 24.95
N ILE A 158 -5.51 -37.93 25.75
CA ILE A 158 -6.68 -37.18 25.25
C ILE A 158 -6.26 -35.95 24.44
N ALA A 159 -5.31 -35.16 24.96
CA ALA A 159 -4.83 -33.97 24.27
C ALA A 159 -4.07 -34.33 22.96
N ARG A 160 -3.32 -35.43 22.96
CA ARG A 160 -2.60 -35.92 21.78
C ARG A 160 -3.56 -36.35 20.66
N GLU A 161 -4.67 -37.00 21.00
CA GLU A 161 -5.72 -37.37 20.02
C GLU A 161 -6.39 -36.16 19.37
N VAL A 162 -6.57 -35.06 20.13
CA VAL A 162 -7.07 -33.80 19.59
C VAL A 162 -6.11 -33.24 18.54
N ILE A 163 -4.80 -33.24 18.84
CA ILE A 163 -3.77 -32.76 17.90
C ILE A 163 -3.73 -33.64 16.66
N GLU A 164 -3.65 -34.97 16.83
CA GLU A 164 -3.62 -35.93 15.73
C GLU A 164 -4.78 -35.71 14.76
N HIS A 165 -6.01 -35.73 15.28
CA HIS A 165 -7.20 -35.60 14.44
C HIS A 165 -7.24 -34.26 13.68
N SER A 166 -6.88 -33.17 14.35
CA SER A 166 -6.84 -31.85 13.71
C SER A 166 -5.74 -31.73 12.66
N MET A 167 -4.55 -32.28 12.89
CA MET A 167 -3.48 -32.23 11.89
C MET A 167 -3.81 -33.08 10.66
N GLU A 168 -4.42 -34.25 10.84
CA GLU A 168 -4.87 -35.06 9.69
C GLU A 168 -6.02 -34.39 8.92
N TYR A 169 -6.89 -33.62 9.58
CA TYR A 169 -7.89 -32.80 8.89
C TYR A 169 -7.23 -31.68 8.06
N LEU A 170 -6.29 -30.93 8.64
CA LEU A 170 -5.61 -29.82 7.96
C LEU A 170 -4.75 -30.26 6.77
N LEU A 171 -4.27 -31.52 6.77
CA LEU A 171 -3.53 -32.12 5.66
C LEU A 171 -4.40 -32.62 4.50
N ARG A 172 -5.74 -32.54 4.59
CA ARG A 172 -6.64 -32.87 3.48
C ARG A 172 -6.58 -31.85 2.35
N THR A 173 -6.34 -30.58 2.72
CA THR A 173 -6.23 -29.45 1.80
C THR A 173 -4.92 -28.73 2.08
N VAL A 174 -3.89 -29.13 1.33
CA VAL A 174 -2.56 -28.52 1.44
C VAL A 174 -2.37 -27.59 0.27
N GLU A 175 -2.39 -26.29 0.56
CA GLU A 175 -1.91 -25.27 -0.36
C GLU A 175 -0.43 -24.99 -0.07
N TRP A 176 0.33 -24.69 -1.12
CA TRP A 176 1.77 -24.49 -1.06
C TRP A 176 2.21 -23.25 -1.87
N GLY A 177 3.43 -22.79 -1.63
CA GLY A 177 3.94 -21.50 -2.12
C GLY A 177 4.12 -20.42 -1.06
N THR A 178 4.71 -19.29 -1.45
CA THR A 178 5.14 -18.18 -0.58
C THR A 178 3.98 -17.28 -0.14
N MET A 179 3.11 -17.80 0.73
CA MET A 179 1.88 -17.12 1.16
C MET A 179 1.45 -17.52 2.58
N ASN A 180 0.59 -16.69 3.17
CA ASN A 180 0.14 -16.81 4.56
C ASN A 180 -0.47 -18.19 4.88
N ARG A 181 -1.31 -18.75 4.00
CA ARG A 181 -2.04 -20.01 4.24
C ARG A 181 -1.10 -21.21 4.28
N THR A 182 -0.02 -21.18 3.50
CA THR A 182 1.06 -22.17 3.52
C THR A 182 1.82 -22.08 4.84
N MET A 183 2.22 -20.86 5.22
CA MET A 183 3.10 -20.66 6.37
C MET A 183 2.41 -20.95 7.72
N LEU A 184 1.13 -20.61 7.86
CA LEU A 184 0.33 -20.98 9.04
C LEU A 184 0.24 -22.50 9.24
N ARG A 185 0.14 -23.27 8.15
CA ARG A 185 0.14 -24.74 8.21
C ARG A 185 1.52 -25.30 8.55
N ALA A 186 2.58 -24.75 7.96
CA ALA A 186 3.95 -25.13 8.29
C ALA A 186 4.26 -24.89 9.77
N GLU A 187 3.93 -23.71 10.31
CA GLU A 187 4.07 -23.42 11.76
C GLU A 187 3.31 -24.45 12.61
N SER A 188 2.06 -24.74 12.23
CA SER A 188 1.22 -25.72 12.93
C SER A 188 1.83 -27.13 12.94
N LEU A 189 2.40 -27.57 11.82
CA LEU A 189 3.08 -28.86 11.69
C LEU A 189 4.37 -28.91 12.51
N ALA A 190 5.16 -27.83 12.51
CA ALA A 190 6.39 -27.74 13.32
C ALA A 190 6.09 -27.87 14.82
N TRP A 191 5.04 -27.21 15.31
CA TRP A 191 4.55 -27.40 16.68
C TRP A 191 4.06 -28.83 16.92
N ALA A 192 3.30 -29.43 16.01
CA ALA A 192 2.81 -30.81 16.15
C ALA A 192 3.96 -31.83 16.26
N VAL A 193 4.98 -31.69 15.42
CA VAL A 193 6.18 -32.54 15.44
C VAL A 193 6.94 -32.39 16.75
N ARG A 194 7.09 -31.16 17.25
CA ARG A 194 7.77 -30.90 18.52
C ARG A 194 7.00 -31.48 19.71
N ALA A 195 5.68 -31.34 19.71
CA ALA A 195 4.81 -31.86 20.76
C ALA A 195 4.74 -33.39 20.74
N LEU A 196 4.75 -34.02 19.55
CA LEU A 196 4.51 -35.45 19.35
C LEU A 196 5.61 -36.10 18.47
N PRO A 197 6.89 -36.08 18.88
CA PRO A 197 8.01 -36.49 18.03
C PRO A 197 7.96 -37.98 17.64
N ASP A 198 7.38 -38.81 18.51
CA ASP A 198 7.27 -40.26 18.37
C ASP A 198 5.91 -40.72 17.80
N HIS A 199 5.05 -39.79 17.38
CA HIS A 199 3.76 -40.16 16.79
C HIS A 199 3.97 -40.96 15.49
N PRO A 200 3.14 -41.98 15.18
CA PRO A 200 3.29 -42.77 13.95
C PRO A 200 3.27 -41.93 12.65
N ARG A 201 2.63 -40.77 12.69
CA ARG A 201 2.55 -39.81 11.56
C ARG A 201 3.59 -38.69 11.63
N ALA A 202 4.43 -38.62 12.66
CA ALA A 202 5.38 -37.52 12.86
C ALA A 202 6.35 -37.36 11.68
N GLU A 203 6.74 -38.46 11.00
CA GLU A 203 7.59 -38.36 9.80
C GLU A 203 6.87 -37.69 8.63
N VAL A 204 5.58 -37.96 8.45
CA VAL A 204 4.75 -37.32 7.42
C VAL A 204 4.59 -35.85 7.74
N TRP A 205 4.30 -35.51 9.00
CA TRP A 205 4.20 -34.11 9.43
C TRP A 205 5.51 -33.35 9.25
N ARG A 206 6.67 -33.96 9.57
CA ARG A 206 8.00 -33.38 9.32
C ARG A 206 8.27 -33.13 7.83
N MET A 207 7.84 -34.05 6.97
CA MET A 207 8.02 -33.91 5.52
C MET A 207 7.14 -32.78 4.97
N GLN A 208 5.88 -32.70 5.40
CA GLN A 208 4.96 -31.63 5.00
C GLN A 208 5.40 -30.27 5.55
N ASP A 209 5.78 -30.19 6.83
CA ASP A 209 6.37 -29.01 7.44
C ASP A 209 7.52 -28.48 6.58
N ARG A 210 8.50 -29.35 6.28
CA ARG A 210 9.65 -28.99 5.46
C ARG A 210 9.23 -28.49 4.08
N ALA A 211 8.35 -29.20 3.38
CA ALA A 211 7.93 -28.81 2.03
C ALA A 211 7.30 -27.41 2.02
N LEU A 212 6.39 -27.14 2.96
CA LEU A 212 5.69 -25.86 3.04
C LEU A 212 6.59 -24.73 3.55
N ALA A 213 7.45 -25.01 4.54
CA ALA A 213 8.38 -24.00 5.08
C ALA A 213 9.50 -23.66 4.10
N ASP A 214 10.04 -24.64 3.37
CA ASP A 214 11.14 -24.43 2.41
C ASP A 214 10.69 -23.56 1.22
N ASP A 215 9.42 -23.61 0.82
CA ASP A 215 8.87 -22.69 -0.17
C ASP A 215 8.95 -21.23 0.31
N ASN A 216 8.76 -20.98 1.61
CA ASN A 216 8.67 -19.64 2.20
C ASN A 216 10.03 -19.10 2.68
N TRP A 217 10.89 -19.98 3.19
CA TRP A 217 12.15 -19.60 3.80
C TRP A 217 13.14 -19.07 2.77
N GLY A 218 13.42 -17.77 2.82
CA GLY A 218 14.35 -17.12 1.90
C GLY A 218 13.76 -16.92 0.49
N ASN A 219 12.45 -16.74 0.39
CA ASN A 219 11.76 -16.40 -0.86
C ASN A 219 10.81 -15.21 -0.65
N TRP A 220 10.48 -14.53 -1.75
CA TRP A 220 9.54 -13.40 -1.76
C TRP A 220 8.09 -13.88 -1.71
N GLU A 221 7.27 -13.20 -0.93
CA GLU A 221 5.83 -13.43 -0.85
C GLU A 221 5.15 -13.11 -2.19
N ILE A 222 4.27 -14.00 -2.64
CA ILE A 222 3.55 -13.81 -3.91
C ILE A 222 2.34 -12.88 -3.79
N GLU A 223 1.88 -12.62 -2.56
CA GLU A 223 0.74 -11.77 -2.25
C GLU A 223 1.11 -10.27 -2.36
N ASP A 224 0.17 -9.45 -2.83
CA ASP A 224 0.28 -7.98 -2.87
C ASP A 224 -0.79 -7.32 -1.99
N ALA A 225 -0.82 -7.70 -0.71
CA ALA A 225 -1.81 -7.22 0.24
C ALA A 225 -1.24 -6.98 1.64
N THR A 226 -1.42 -5.79 2.21
CA THR A 226 -0.82 -5.40 3.50
C THR A 226 -1.24 -6.31 4.65
N ILE A 227 -2.51 -6.74 4.71
CA ILE A 227 -2.98 -7.63 5.78
C ILE A 227 -2.23 -8.95 5.73
N TYR A 228 -2.09 -9.54 4.55
CA TYR A 228 -1.57 -10.89 4.42
C TYR A 228 -0.06 -10.98 4.60
N HIS A 229 0.69 -9.94 4.20
CA HIS A 229 2.11 -9.84 4.54
C HIS A 229 2.33 -9.91 6.06
N GLY A 230 1.51 -9.20 6.84
CA GLY A 230 1.61 -9.24 8.31
C GLY A 230 1.37 -10.64 8.87
N ILE A 231 0.38 -11.37 8.33
CA ILE A 231 0.08 -12.75 8.73
C ILE A 231 1.24 -13.69 8.36
N TRP A 232 1.73 -13.58 7.13
CA TRP A 232 2.82 -14.40 6.61
C TRP A 232 4.12 -14.21 7.40
N LEU A 233 4.55 -12.97 7.61
CA LEU A 233 5.76 -12.64 8.37
C LEU A 233 5.68 -13.15 9.81
N TYR A 234 4.54 -12.98 10.47
CA TYR A 234 4.35 -13.46 11.84
C TYR A 234 4.38 -14.98 11.93
N ALA A 235 3.70 -15.69 11.02
CA ALA A 235 3.72 -17.16 10.96
C ALA A 235 5.13 -17.71 10.65
N LEU A 236 5.88 -17.02 9.78
CA LEU A 236 7.26 -17.37 9.45
C LEU A 236 8.18 -17.24 10.68
N MET A 237 8.03 -16.17 11.46
CA MET A 237 8.72 -16.01 12.75
C MET A 237 8.29 -17.09 13.76
N GLY A 238 6.99 -17.39 13.86
CA GLY A 238 6.46 -18.45 14.74
C GLY A 238 7.05 -19.83 14.42
N HIS A 239 7.17 -20.16 13.13
CA HIS A 239 7.82 -21.39 12.66
C HIS A 239 9.33 -21.42 12.98
N ALA A 240 10.01 -20.30 12.75
CA ALA A 240 11.43 -20.17 13.05
C ALA A 240 11.68 -20.26 14.58
N ASP A 241 10.78 -19.72 15.40
CA ASP A 241 10.85 -19.78 16.88
C ASP A 241 10.73 -21.22 17.39
N VAL A 242 9.70 -21.96 16.97
CA VAL A 242 9.53 -23.36 17.39
C VAL A 242 10.69 -24.26 16.95
N SER A 243 11.29 -23.94 15.81
CA SER A 243 12.47 -24.62 15.25
C SER A 243 13.81 -24.16 15.84
N GLY A 244 13.84 -23.12 16.67
CA GLY A 244 15.08 -22.54 17.22
C GLY A 244 15.96 -21.84 16.17
N ARG A 245 15.36 -21.33 15.10
CA ARG A 245 16.03 -20.75 13.91
C ARG A 245 15.71 -19.29 13.64
N LEU A 246 15.10 -18.53 14.56
CA LEU A 246 14.83 -17.09 14.39
C LEU A 246 16.06 -16.29 13.92
N ASN A 247 17.21 -16.47 14.57
CA ASN A 247 18.46 -15.81 14.16
C ASN A 247 18.93 -16.17 12.74
N ALA A 248 18.59 -17.37 12.25
CA ALA A 248 18.90 -17.75 10.88
C ALA A 248 17.91 -17.14 9.89
N LEU A 249 16.63 -17.01 10.27
CA LEU A 249 15.60 -16.35 9.48
C LEU A 249 15.96 -14.87 9.26
N PHE A 250 16.29 -14.13 10.31
CA PHE A 250 16.66 -12.71 10.19
C PHE A 250 17.98 -12.48 9.44
N ARG A 251 18.76 -13.52 9.11
CA ARG A 251 19.94 -13.38 8.25
C ARG A 251 19.62 -13.50 6.77
N THR A 252 18.38 -13.86 6.39
CA THR A 252 18.02 -13.92 4.99
C THR A 252 17.81 -12.51 4.43
N PRO A 253 18.17 -12.25 3.16
CA PRO A 253 17.95 -10.95 2.52
C PRO A 253 16.48 -10.50 2.55
N GLU A 254 15.54 -11.45 2.47
CA GLU A 254 14.10 -11.20 2.39
C GLU A 254 13.57 -10.60 3.70
N MET A 255 14.03 -11.10 4.86
CA MET A 255 13.59 -10.57 6.15
C MET A 255 14.12 -9.17 6.41
N TYR A 256 15.36 -8.88 6.00
CA TYR A 256 15.89 -7.52 6.05
C TYR A 256 15.13 -6.60 5.09
N TYR A 257 14.85 -7.10 3.88
CA TYR A 257 14.06 -6.38 2.90
C TYR A 257 12.69 -6.01 3.45
N TYR A 258 11.90 -6.95 3.99
CA TYR A 258 10.55 -6.66 4.47
C TYR A 258 10.56 -5.72 5.69
N ALA A 259 11.56 -5.84 6.57
CA ALA A 259 11.72 -4.91 7.69
C ALA A 259 11.87 -3.46 7.19
N GLN A 260 12.78 -3.24 6.25
CA GLN A 260 13.03 -1.91 5.68
C GLN A 260 11.91 -1.44 4.75
N TYR A 261 11.31 -2.35 3.97
CA TYR A 261 10.19 -2.07 3.09
C TYR A 261 9.00 -1.51 3.88
N PHE A 262 8.56 -2.21 4.94
CA PHE A 262 7.42 -1.76 5.73
C PHE A 262 7.72 -0.54 6.60
N LEU A 263 8.95 -0.40 7.11
CA LEU A 263 9.39 0.83 7.77
C LEU A 263 9.22 2.04 6.83
N ASN A 264 9.71 1.92 5.59
CA ASN A 264 9.64 2.97 4.59
C ASN A 264 8.24 3.16 3.98
N LEU A 265 7.25 2.35 4.38
CA LEU A 265 5.83 2.54 4.07
C LEU A 265 5.04 3.13 5.23
N MET A 266 5.59 3.21 6.45
CA MET A 266 4.87 3.81 7.59
C MET A 266 4.41 5.22 7.22
N ALA A 267 3.10 5.44 7.32
CA ALA A 267 2.44 6.70 7.03
C ALA A 267 2.25 7.53 8.31
N PRO A 268 2.01 8.86 8.20
CA PRO A 268 1.73 9.75 9.34
C PRO A 268 0.60 9.28 10.27
N ILE A 269 -0.33 8.46 9.76
CA ILE A 269 -1.38 7.82 10.58
C ILE A 269 -0.83 6.79 11.58
N GLY A 270 0.48 6.53 11.60
CA GLY A 270 1.13 5.60 12.52
C GLY A 270 0.92 4.13 12.16
N MET A 271 0.71 3.85 10.88
CA MET A 271 0.48 2.49 10.37
C MET A 271 0.95 2.38 8.91
N VAL A 272 1.27 1.17 8.47
CA VAL A 272 1.48 0.84 7.06
C VAL A 272 0.14 0.96 6.31
N PRO A 273 0.07 1.69 5.17
CA PRO A 273 -1.16 1.85 4.39
C PRO A 273 -1.76 0.53 3.88
N ASP A 274 -3.08 0.53 3.70
CA ASP A 274 -3.80 -0.55 3.05
C ASP A 274 -3.63 -0.53 1.53
N PHE A 275 -3.21 -1.65 0.96
CA PHE A 275 -3.24 -1.95 -0.48
C PHE A 275 -3.56 -3.43 -0.67
N GLY A 276 -4.11 -3.79 -1.82
CA GLY A 276 -4.69 -5.11 -2.07
C GLY A 276 -5.80 -5.43 -1.05
N ASP A 277 -5.92 -6.70 -0.70
CA ASP A 277 -6.88 -7.16 0.30
C ASP A 277 -6.52 -6.70 1.73
N ALA A 278 -6.79 -5.43 1.99
CA ALA A 278 -6.50 -4.76 3.23
C ALA A 278 -7.65 -3.83 3.64
N ASN A 279 -7.73 -3.54 4.93
CA ASN A 279 -8.75 -2.66 5.50
C ASN A 279 -8.07 -1.61 6.38
N TRP A 280 -8.73 -0.47 6.52
CA TRP A 280 -8.19 0.71 7.19
C TRP A 280 -7.80 0.38 8.62
N LEU A 281 -6.53 0.64 8.96
CA LEU A 281 -5.94 0.42 10.28
C LEU A 281 -6.20 -0.98 10.86
N ARG A 282 -6.23 -2.01 10.01
CA ARG A 282 -6.34 -3.42 10.45
C ARG A 282 -5.00 -4.11 10.47
N ASN A 283 -4.96 -5.21 11.23
CA ASN A 283 -3.83 -6.13 11.32
C ASN A 283 -2.51 -5.55 11.88
N TRP A 284 -2.57 -4.36 12.48
CA TRP A 284 -1.43 -3.66 13.08
C TRP A 284 -0.68 -4.49 14.12
N GLN A 285 -1.34 -5.41 14.82
CA GLN A 285 -0.73 -6.24 15.85
C GLN A 285 0.35 -7.19 15.29
N HIS A 286 0.22 -7.61 14.02
CA HIS A 286 1.24 -8.42 13.37
C HIS A 286 2.50 -7.60 13.06
N TYR A 287 2.30 -6.37 12.55
CA TYR A 287 3.38 -5.43 12.30
C TYR A 287 4.07 -4.98 13.58
N LEU A 288 3.34 -4.76 14.66
CA LEU A 288 3.91 -4.46 15.97
C LEU A 288 4.91 -5.54 16.41
N VAL A 289 4.50 -6.81 16.39
CA VAL A 289 5.39 -7.92 16.76
C VAL A 289 6.57 -8.03 15.80
N PHE A 290 6.32 -7.86 14.50
CA PHE A 290 7.38 -7.91 13.49
C PHE A 290 8.42 -6.81 13.66
N PHE A 291 8.01 -5.57 13.93
CA PHE A 291 8.92 -4.45 14.18
C PHE A 291 9.69 -4.63 15.49
N GLU A 292 9.06 -5.09 16.58
CA GLU A 292 9.77 -5.41 17.82
C GLU A 292 10.85 -6.48 17.61
N ALA A 293 10.50 -7.56 16.92
CA ALA A 293 11.42 -8.67 16.67
C ALA A 293 12.58 -8.28 15.73
N THR A 294 12.28 -7.54 14.67
CA THR A 294 13.31 -7.11 13.69
C THR A 294 14.18 -5.98 14.23
N ALA A 295 13.64 -5.06 15.03
CA ALA A 295 14.44 -4.09 15.76
C ALA A 295 15.47 -4.79 16.65
N ALA A 296 15.04 -5.78 17.44
CA ALA A 296 15.94 -6.57 18.27
C ALA A 296 16.99 -7.36 17.46
N ALA A 297 16.60 -7.93 16.32
CA ALA A 297 17.48 -8.75 15.49
C ALA A 297 18.55 -7.93 14.74
N TYR A 298 18.21 -6.70 14.33
CA TYR A 298 19.10 -5.82 13.55
C TYR A 298 19.74 -4.69 14.37
N GLU A 299 19.38 -4.55 15.65
CA GLU A 299 19.79 -3.45 16.50
C GLU A 299 19.44 -2.08 15.90
N ASP A 300 18.25 -1.98 15.30
CA ASP A 300 17.79 -0.83 14.51
C ASP A 300 16.79 0.03 15.31
N SER A 301 17.17 1.27 15.61
CA SER A 301 16.37 2.24 16.36
C SER A 301 15.13 2.73 15.60
N GLN A 302 15.15 2.69 14.26
CA GLN A 302 14.03 3.11 13.41
C GLN A 302 12.93 2.06 13.34
N LEU A 303 13.31 0.78 13.30
CA LEU A 303 12.35 -0.31 13.46
C LEU A 303 11.71 -0.28 14.85
N LYS A 304 12.49 0.04 15.90
CA LYS A 304 11.96 0.24 17.25
C LYS A 304 10.99 1.43 17.31
N TRP A 305 11.27 2.52 16.60
CA TRP A 305 10.32 3.63 16.47
C TRP A 305 9.00 3.20 15.84
N ALA A 306 9.03 2.43 14.75
CA ALA A 306 7.80 1.97 14.10
C ALA A 306 6.93 1.11 15.04
N ALA A 307 7.54 0.21 15.83
CA ALA A 307 6.84 -0.54 16.86
C ALA A 307 6.20 0.38 17.91
N ASN A 308 6.91 1.40 18.39
CA ASN A 308 6.40 2.34 19.38
C ASN A 308 5.24 3.16 18.87
N VAL A 309 5.32 3.68 17.65
CA VAL A 309 4.23 4.44 17.02
C VAL A 309 2.95 3.60 16.93
N ILE A 310 3.06 2.32 16.54
CA ILE A 310 1.91 1.42 16.51
C ILE A 310 1.38 1.14 17.93
N ALA A 311 2.27 0.87 18.88
CA ALA A 311 1.88 0.59 20.26
C ALA A 311 1.15 1.78 20.91
N ASP A 312 1.72 2.98 20.81
CA ASP A 312 1.16 4.22 21.37
C ASP A 312 -0.21 4.55 20.77
N ARG A 313 -0.42 4.22 19.49
CA ARG A 313 -1.68 4.48 18.80
C ARG A 313 -2.78 3.49 19.15
N PHE A 314 -2.45 2.19 19.22
CA PHE A 314 -3.46 1.13 19.20
C PHE A 314 -3.57 0.32 20.49
N VAL A 315 -2.64 0.46 21.44
CA VAL A 315 -2.64 -0.33 22.66
C VAL A 315 -2.99 0.54 23.86
N ASP A 316 -4.15 0.26 24.48
CA ASP A 316 -4.47 0.78 25.80
C ASP A 316 -3.90 -0.16 26.87
N PHE A 317 -2.68 0.12 27.34
CA PHE A 317 -2.03 -0.68 28.38
C PHE A 317 -2.77 -0.69 29.72
N ALA A 318 -3.67 0.27 29.96
CA ALA A 318 -4.43 0.36 31.20
C ALA A 318 -5.67 -0.57 31.22
N ASP A 319 -6.13 -1.07 30.08
CA ASP A 319 -7.30 -1.95 29.96
C ASP A 319 -6.96 -3.34 29.37
N PRO A 320 -6.27 -4.22 30.11
CA PRO A 320 -5.86 -5.53 29.62
C PRO A 320 -7.01 -6.53 29.63
N VAL A 321 -7.94 -6.40 28.68
CA VAL A 321 -9.13 -7.26 28.55
C VAL A 321 -9.17 -8.06 27.25
N ASP A 322 -8.41 -7.65 26.23
CA ASP A 322 -8.32 -8.37 24.96
C ASP A 322 -7.16 -9.40 24.99
N VAL A 323 -7.51 -10.66 25.22
CA VAL A 323 -6.54 -11.78 25.22
C VAL A 323 -6.00 -12.12 23.84
N GLY A 324 -6.73 -11.77 22.78
CA GLY A 324 -6.23 -11.87 21.40
C GLY A 324 -5.03 -10.96 21.21
N LEU A 325 -5.14 -9.70 21.64
CA LEU A 325 -4.02 -8.77 21.68
C LEU A 325 -2.92 -9.23 22.65
N GLY A 326 -3.29 -9.68 23.85
CA GLY A 326 -2.35 -10.16 24.86
C GLY A 326 -1.44 -11.30 24.35
N TYR A 327 -1.95 -12.15 23.46
CA TYR A 327 -1.15 -13.19 22.80
C TYR A 327 -0.06 -12.61 21.89
N PHE A 328 -0.37 -11.58 21.09
CA PHE A 328 0.63 -10.90 20.26
C PHE A 328 1.64 -10.13 21.13
N LEU A 329 1.18 -9.41 22.16
CA LEU A 329 2.06 -8.68 23.07
C LEU A 329 3.00 -9.62 23.85
N LEU A 330 2.57 -10.85 24.16
CA LEU A 330 3.49 -11.85 24.70
C LEU A 330 4.66 -12.12 23.75
N ASP A 331 4.43 -12.17 22.43
CA ASP A 331 5.50 -12.38 21.47
C ASP A 331 6.34 -11.11 21.24
N CYS A 332 5.78 -9.89 21.38
CA CYS A 332 6.58 -8.66 21.53
C CYS A 332 7.54 -8.76 22.74
N TYR A 333 7.03 -9.24 23.88
CA TYR A 333 7.87 -9.48 25.05
C TYR A 333 8.94 -10.54 24.77
N ARG A 334 8.63 -11.63 24.06
CA ARG A 334 9.59 -12.72 23.83
C ARG A 334 10.67 -12.37 22.81
N TRP A 335 10.33 -11.63 21.75
CA TRP A 335 11.23 -11.39 20.62
C TRP A 335 11.82 -9.97 20.58
N GLY A 336 11.24 -9.00 21.30
CA GLY A 336 11.75 -7.63 21.38
C GLY A 336 12.94 -7.44 22.34
N SER A 337 13.47 -6.21 22.40
CA SER A 337 14.55 -5.80 23.31
C SER A 337 14.35 -4.39 23.88
N ASP A 338 14.65 -4.20 25.17
CA ASP A 338 14.68 -2.88 25.83
C ASP A 338 16.03 -2.17 25.65
N SER A 339 17.04 -2.84 25.04
CA SER A 339 18.37 -2.27 24.84
C SER A 339 18.44 -1.26 23.69
N ILE A 340 17.35 -1.04 22.97
CA ILE A 340 17.27 -0.26 21.74
C ILE A 340 16.35 0.94 21.98
N GLY A 341 16.85 2.14 21.75
CA GLY A 341 16.04 3.35 21.77
C GLY A 341 15.18 3.48 20.51
N ALA A 342 14.03 4.13 20.61
CA ALA A 342 13.23 4.52 19.45
C ALA A 342 13.81 5.80 18.82
N GLU A 343 14.07 5.77 17.52
CA GLU A 343 14.52 6.93 16.75
C GLU A 343 13.72 7.05 15.46
N MET A 344 13.06 8.19 15.27
CA MET A 344 12.29 8.44 14.06
C MET A 344 13.21 8.45 12.83
N PRO A 345 12.81 7.86 11.69
CA PRO A 345 13.61 7.91 10.47
C PRO A 345 13.79 9.34 9.94
N GLU A 346 14.87 9.56 9.18
CA GLU A 346 15.17 10.86 8.53
C GLU A 346 14.92 10.85 7.01
N GLY A 347 14.82 9.68 6.39
CA GLY A 347 14.63 9.55 4.94
C GLY A 347 13.28 10.12 4.50
N LEU A 348 13.27 10.91 3.42
CA LEU A 348 12.04 11.52 2.89
C LEU A 348 11.45 10.67 1.76
N SER A 349 11.08 11.29 0.64
CA SER A 349 10.60 10.60 -0.55
C SER A 349 11.60 9.55 -1.03
N ALA A 350 11.10 8.39 -1.44
CA ALA A 350 11.93 7.27 -1.87
C ALA A 350 11.19 6.33 -2.81
N GLU A 351 11.94 5.71 -3.72
CA GLU A 351 11.60 4.36 -4.18
C GLU A 351 11.77 3.42 -2.99
N VAL A 352 10.70 2.74 -2.62
CA VAL A 352 10.71 1.87 -1.46
C VAL A 352 11.43 0.59 -1.85
N MET A 353 12.69 0.53 -1.46
CA MET A 353 13.65 -0.54 -1.75
C MET A 353 14.04 -0.67 -3.24
N GLU A 354 13.09 -0.89 -4.15
CA GLU A 354 13.36 -1.30 -5.54
C GLU A 354 12.10 -1.36 -6.44
N ASP A 355 12.29 -1.71 -7.72
CA ASP A 355 11.27 -1.77 -8.79
C ASP A 355 10.95 -3.18 -9.31
N VAL A 356 11.22 -4.23 -8.54
CA VAL A 356 11.02 -5.65 -8.91
C VAL A 356 9.95 -6.33 -8.03
N GLN A 357 10.10 -6.32 -6.70
CA GLN A 357 9.25 -7.05 -5.74
C GLN A 357 8.10 -6.19 -5.21
N GLY A 358 8.43 -5.08 -4.55
CA GLY A 358 7.47 -4.23 -3.83
C GLY A 358 6.81 -3.20 -4.74
N LYS A 359 7.60 -2.59 -5.64
CA LYS A 359 7.14 -1.62 -6.66
C LYS A 359 6.25 -0.52 -6.07
N LYS A 360 6.77 0.18 -5.05
CA LYS A 360 6.12 1.32 -4.38
C LYS A 360 7.02 2.54 -4.36
N ILE A 361 6.42 3.72 -4.43
CA ILE A 361 7.11 5.00 -4.20
C ILE A 361 6.34 5.78 -3.16
N VAL A 362 7.09 6.40 -2.25
CA VAL A 362 6.54 7.36 -1.31
C VAL A 362 7.06 8.75 -1.62
N PHE A 363 6.15 9.73 -1.61
CA PHE A 363 6.48 11.14 -1.50
C PHE A 363 6.17 11.60 -0.08
N ARG A 364 7.12 12.27 0.59
CA ARG A 364 6.87 12.80 1.94
C ARG A 364 7.74 14.01 2.27
N ASN A 365 7.26 14.86 3.17
CA ASN A 365 8.03 15.96 3.76
C ASN A 365 8.57 15.67 5.18
N GLY A 366 8.13 14.57 5.79
CA GLY A 366 8.46 14.20 7.16
C GLY A 366 7.80 12.89 7.59
N TRP A 367 7.86 12.62 8.90
CA TRP A 367 7.34 11.42 9.56
C TRP A 367 6.36 11.74 10.71
N GLU A 368 6.17 13.02 10.99
CA GLU A 368 5.26 13.52 12.02
C GLU A 368 3.81 13.28 11.60
N ALA A 369 2.89 13.28 12.56
CA ALA A 369 1.47 12.98 12.32
C ALA A 369 0.77 13.97 11.36
N ASP A 370 1.31 15.18 11.20
CA ASP A 370 0.83 16.24 10.31
C ASP A 370 1.61 16.33 8.98
N SER A 371 2.61 15.47 8.77
CA SER A 371 3.42 15.46 7.55
C SER A 371 2.60 15.13 6.31
N THR A 372 3.03 15.66 5.17
CA THR A 372 2.51 15.29 3.86
C THR A 372 3.10 13.94 3.45
N TYR A 373 2.24 13.04 2.99
CA TYR A 373 2.59 11.68 2.58
C TYR A 373 1.72 11.24 1.40
N LEU A 374 2.34 10.71 0.33
CA LEU A 374 1.65 10.06 -0.77
C LEU A 374 2.27 8.68 -1.03
N LEU A 375 1.45 7.63 -1.02
CA LEU A 375 1.82 6.29 -1.48
C LEU A 375 1.35 6.05 -2.90
N PHE A 376 2.30 5.75 -3.77
CA PHE A 376 2.07 5.35 -5.14
C PHE A 376 2.35 3.84 -5.31
N ASN A 377 1.34 3.08 -5.74
CA ASN A 377 1.46 1.65 -6.03
C ASN A 377 1.56 1.42 -7.55
N TYR A 378 2.63 0.77 -8.01
CA TYR A 378 2.75 0.31 -9.39
C TYR A 378 3.09 -1.18 -9.50
N ARG A 379 2.80 -1.96 -8.45
CA ARG A 379 3.03 -3.41 -8.46
C ARG A 379 2.01 -4.10 -9.35
N ASP A 380 2.49 -4.78 -10.38
CA ASP A 380 1.74 -5.78 -11.13
C ASP A 380 1.88 -7.16 -10.46
N GLU A 381 1.25 -8.19 -11.03
CA GLU A 381 1.47 -9.58 -10.60
C GLU A 381 2.97 -9.97 -10.72
N GLY A 382 3.67 -9.46 -11.74
CA GLY A 382 5.07 -9.75 -12.00
C GLY A 382 5.33 -11.17 -12.50
N ASP A 383 6.60 -11.57 -12.58
CA ASP A 383 7.04 -12.88 -13.10
C ASP A 383 7.54 -13.85 -12.01
N GLY A 384 7.61 -13.40 -10.75
CA GLY A 384 8.02 -14.22 -9.61
C GLY A 384 7.01 -15.32 -9.27
N GLY A 385 7.46 -16.38 -8.59
CA GLY A 385 6.56 -17.37 -7.97
C GLY A 385 5.61 -18.11 -8.93
N LEU A 386 5.93 -18.22 -10.23
CA LEU A 386 5.05 -18.77 -11.26
C LEU A 386 4.43 -20.13 -10.88
N ASN A 387 5.25 -21.08 -10.41
CA ASN A 387 4.77 -22.41 -10.02
C ASN A 387 3.71 -22.34 -8.90
N PHE A 388 3.90 -21.43 -7.94
CA PHE A 388 2.96 -21.24 -6.83
C PHE A 388 1.65 -20.63 -7.33
N ARG A 389 1.74 -19.62 -8.19
CA ARG A 389 0.57 -18.93 -8.75
C ARG A 389 -0.23 -19.84 -9.68
N ASP A 390 0.42 -20.63 -10.52
CA ASP A 390 -0.25 -21.60 -11.40
C ASP A 390 -1.01 -22.64 -10.57
N TYR A 391 -0.39 -23.16 -9.50
CA TYR A 391 -1.08 -24.06 -8.58
C TYR A 391 -2.31 -23.42 -7.92
N LEU A 392 -2.20 -22.17 -7.46
CA LEU A 392 -3.35 -21.47 -6.88
C LEU A 392 -4.44 -21.22 -7.91
N ARG A 393 -4.08 -20.93 -9.17
CA ARG A 393 -5.03 -20.73 -10.27
C ARG A 393 -5.81 -22.01 -10.59
N ASP A 394 -5.17 -23.16 -10.43
CA ASP A 394 -5.78 -24.48 -10.63
C ASP A 394 -6.61 -24.97 -9.42
N THR A 395 -6.44 -24.37 -8.24
CA THR A 395 -7.04 -24.88 -6.99
C THR A 395 -8.00 -23.92 -6.30
N LEU A 396 -7.89 -22.62 -6.54
CA LEU A 396 -8.76 -21.59 -5.98
C LEU A 396 -9.43 -20.81 -7.13
N PRO A 397 -10.77 -20.62 -7.10
CA PRO A 397 -11.48 -19.78 -8.06
C PRO A 397 -11.24 -18.31 -7.72
N VAL A 398 -10.07 -17.81 -8.10
CA VAL A 398 -9.56 -16.48 -7.78
C VAL A 398 -9.50 -15.69 -9.08
N GLU A 399 -10.62 -15.06 -9.43
CA GLU A 399 -10.79 -14.41 -10.73
C GLU A 399 -10.71 -12.88 -10.61
N GLU A 400 -11.07 -12.30 -9.47
CA GLU A 400 -11.24 -10.84 -9.28
C GLU A 400 -9.99 -10.12 -8.75
N GLU A 401 -8.90 -10.84 -8.50
CA GLU A 401 -7.65 -10.34 -7.90
C GLU A 401 -6.43 -10.81 -8.72
N LYS A 402 -5.29 -10.09 -8.59
CA LYS A 402 -3.96 -10.64 -8.94
C LYS A 402 -3.81 -11.99 -8.27
N MET A 403 -3.09 -12.95 -8.87
CA MET A 403 -3.00 -14.29 -8.30
C MET A 403 -2.45 -14.28 -6.88
N THR A 404 -3.43 -14.37 -5.97
CA THR A 404 -3.51 -14.12 -4.54
C THR A 404 -3.46 -12.65 -4.06
N HIS A 405 -4.63 -12.21 -3.57
CA HIS A 405 -4.92 -11.07 -2.69
C HIS A 405 -4.60 -9.64 -3.18
N GLY A 406 -3.92 -9.46 -4.32
CA GLY A 406 -3.66 -8.14 -4.89
C GLY A 406 -4.78 -7.61 -5.78
N HIS A 407 -4.93 -6.29 -5.91
CA HIS A 407 -6.01 -5.67 -6.72
C HIS A 407 -5.54 -5.21 -8.10
N ALA A 408 -6.47 -4.80 -8.96
CA ALA A 408 -6.18 -4.05 -10.19
C ALA A 408 -5.87 -2.59 -9.86
N ASP A 409 -4.84 -2.37 -9.04
CA ASP A 409 -4.45 -1.06 -8.49
C ASP A 409 -3.10 -0.58 -9.02
N GLU A 410 -2.63 -1.12 -10.15
CA GLU A 410 -1.40 -0.67 -10.81
C GLU A 410 -1.47 0.81 -11.19
N ASN A 411 -0.41 1.55 -10.86
CA ASN A 411 -0.28 3.00 -11.03
C ASN A 411 -1.33 3.81 -10.23
N SER A 412 -1.88 3.28 -9.14
CA SER A 412 -2.81 4.01 -8.28
C SER A 412 -2.11 4.89 -7.24
N ILE A 413 -2.81 5.94 -6.80
CA ILE A 413 -2.49 6.64 -5.56
C ILE A 413 -3.33 6.00 -4.44
N THR A 414 -2.67 5.18 -3.63
CA THR A 414 -3.29 4.38 -2.57
C THR A 414 -3.62 5.21 -1.34
N LEU A 415 -2.76 6.18 -1.00
CA LEU A 415 -2.97 7.06 0.16
C LEU A 415 -2.36 8.43 -0.13
N LEU A 416 -3.09 9.50 0.17
CA LEU A 416 -2.57 10.87 0.27
C LEU A 416 -3.02 11.46 1.61
N MET A 417 -2.08 11.94 2.40
CA MET A 417 -2.30 12.64 3.67
C MET A 417 -1.54 13.95 3.71
N SER A 418 -2.08 14.94 4.41
CA SER A 418 -1.39 16.20 4.73
C SER A 418 -2.08 16.89 5.90
N GLY A 419 -1.32 17.51 6.81
CA GLY A 419 -1.88 18.23 7.96
C GLY A 419 -2.69 17.36 8.93
N GLY A 420 -2.46 16.04 8.93
CA GLY A 420 -3.21 15.05 9.71
C GLY A 420 -4.54 14.61 9.08
N SER A 421 -4.91 15.16 7.92
CA SER A 421 -6.10 14.75 7.15
C SER A 421 -5.77 13.64 6.15
N VAL A 422 -6.72 12.75 5.91
CA VAL A 422 -6.71 11.82 4.78
C VAL A 422 -7.41 12.50 3.61
N LEU A 423 -6.76 12.50 2.46
CA LEU A 423 -7.20 13.23 1.26
C LEU A 423 -7.57 12.28 0.12
N LEU A 424 -6.86 11.15 0.01
CA LEU A 424 -7.20 10.02 -0.86
C LEU A 424 -6.89 8.72 -0.12
N HIS A 425 -7.68 7.66 -0.31
CA HIS A 425 -7.38 6.31 0.18
C HIS A 425 -7.77 5.24 -0.87
N ASP A 426 -7.43 3.97 -0.61
CA ASP A 426 -7.68 2.85 -1.53
C ASP A 426 -9.15 2.35 -1.47
N GLY A 427 -9.50 1.37 -2.30
CA GLY A 427 -10.86 0.81 -2.39
C GLY A 427 -11.24 -0.08 -1.19
N GLY A 428 -10.27 -0.51 -0.40
CA GLY A 428 -10.45 -1.46 0.70
C GLY A 428 -10.57 -2.91 0.23
N TYR A 429 -10.75 -3.86 1.16
CA TYR A 429 -10.58 -5.28 0.87
C TYR A 429 -11.59 -5.85 -0.15
N ARG A 430 -12.76 -6.32 0.31
CA ARG A 430 -13.83 -6.89 -0.52
C ARG A 430 -15.15 -6.88 0.22
N ASP A 431 -16.24 -6.75 -0.49
CA ASP A 431 -17.58 -6.74 0.08
C ASP A 431 -18.06 -8.12 0.58
N TYR A 432 -17.89 -9.18 -0.23
CA TYR A 432 -18.31 -10.55 0.09
C TYR A 432 -17.29 -11.60 -0.38
N MET A 433 -17.58 -12.89 -0.18
CA MET A 433 -16.80 -14.01 -0.71
C MET A 433 -17.64 -14.93 -1.60
N PRO A 434 -17.29 -15.12 -2.90
CA PRO A 434 -16.32 -14.31 -3.67
C PRO A 434 -16.78 -12.85 -3.79
N SER A 435 -15.93 -11.96 -4.32
CA SER A 435 -16.26 -10.53 -4.48
C SER A 435 -17.61 -10.34 -5.18
N GLY A 436 -18.30 -9.25 -4.83
CA GLY A 436 -19.59 -8.89 -5.37
C GLY A 436 -19.59 -8.55 -6.86
N PRO A 437 -20.71 -8.00 -7.37
CA PRO A 437 -20.84 -7.67 -8.78
C PRO A 437 -19.68 -6.76 -9.21
N PHE A 438 -19.18 -6.99 -10.43
CA PHE A 438 -18.11 -6.18 -11.02
C PHE A 438 -16.79 -6.23 -10.20
N GLY A 439 -16.54 -7.31 -9.44
CA GLY A 439 -15.27 -7.50 -8.73
C GLY A 439 -15.03 -6.45 -7.64
N ALA A 440 -16.11 -6.07 -6.96
CA ALA A 440 -16.17 -4.99 -5.98
C ALA A 440 -14.89 -4.81 -5.13
N TYR A 441 -14.42 -3.57 -5.12
CA TYR A 441 -13.23 -3.02 -4.45
C TYR A 441 -11.88 -3.43 -5.04
N ARG A 442 -11.83 -4.48 -5.87
CA ARG A 442 -10.58 -5.03 -6.42
C ARG A 442 -10.29 -4.63 -7.86
N GLN A 443 -11.29 -4.12 -8.57
CA GLN A 443 -11.17 -3.77 -9.98
C GLN A 443 -10.71 -2.32 -10.19
N ASP A 444 -10.18 -2.05 -11.39
CA ASP A 444 -9.47 -0.82 -11.72
C ASP A 444 -10.27 0.47 -11.49
N TYR A 445 -11.61 0.41 -11.59
CA TYR A 445 -12.49 1.55 -11.35
C TYR A 445 -12.69 1.94 -9.87
N PHE A 446 -12.27 1.12 -8.90
CA PHE A 446 -12.38 1.45 -7.47
C PHE A 446 -11.17 2.24 -6.91
N HIS A 447 -10.13 2.44 -7.73
CA HIS A 447 -8.86 3.02 -7.29
C HIS A 447 -8.59 4.40 -7.94
N ASN A 448 -7.74 5.23 -7.32
CA ASN A 448 -7.36 6.55 -7.84
C ASN A 448 -6.37 6.42 -9.01
N ARG A 449 -6.87 5.99 -10.18
CA ARG A 449 -6.09 5.62 -11.37
C ARG A 449 -6.82 5.97 -12.66
N LEU A 450 -6.11 5.80 -13.78
CA LEU A 450 -6.74 5.80 -15.10
C LEU A 450 -7.36 4.41 -15.37
N ALA A 451 -8.60 4.40 -15.85
CA ALA A 451 -9.29 3.22 -16.37
C ALA A 451 -9.47 3.37 -17.89
N ILE A 452 -9.18 2.31 -18.63
CA ILE A 452 -9.21 2.30 -20.10
C ILE A 452 -10.02 1.11 -20.60
N ARG A 453 -10.84 1.33 -21.62
CA ARG A 453 -11.69 0.33 -22.27
C ARG A 453 -11.60 0.51 -23.78
N PRO A 454 -11.31 -0.54 -24.59
CA PRO A 454 -11.28 -0.46 -26.04
C PRO A 454 -12.69 -0.44 -26.67
N GLU A 455 -13.60 0.35 -26.10
CA GLU A 455 -14.99 0.44 -26.52
C GLU A 455 -15.43 1.89 -26.57
N LYS A 456 -16.46 2.17 -27.37
CA LYS A 456 -17.06 3.50 -27.48
C LYS A 456 -18.12 3.72 -26.42
N ILE A 457 -17.93 4.74 -25.57
CA ILE A 457 -18.96 5.23 -24.66
C ILE A 457 -20.05 6.02 -25.41
N TRP A 458 -21.30 5.86 -24.98
CA TRP A 458 -22.42 6.66 -25.46
C TRP A 458 -22.59 7.92 -24.60
N MET A 459 -22.12 9.07 -25.10
CA MET A 459 -22.11 10.32 -24.32
C MET A 459 -23.45 11.07 -24.25
N GLY A 460 -24.43 10.69 -25.08
CA GLY A 460 -25.69 11.43 -25.19
C GLY A 460 -25.53 12.85 -25.76
N GLN A 461 -26.54 13.69 -25.56
CA GLN A 461 -26.50 15.14 -25.84
C GLN A 461 -27.51 15.90 -24.96
N GLU A 462 -27.22 17.16 -24.66
CA GLU A 462 -28.18 18.08 -24.07
C GLU A 462 -29.14 18.65 -25.13
N ALA A 463 -30.30 19.14 -24.70
CA ALA A 463 -31.27 19.76 -25.61
C ALA A 463 -30.68 21.03 -26.26
N GLY A 464 -30.72 21.10 -27.59
CA GLY A 464 -30.17 22.20 -28.37
C GLY A 464 -28.71 21.99 -28.82
N GLU A 465 -28.03 20.93 -28.38
CA GLU A 465 -26.75 20.54 -28.97
C GLU A 465 -26.92 19.96 -30.38
N ALA A 466 -25.91 20.13 -31.22
CA ALA A 466 -25.91 19.65 -32.61
C ALA A 466 -25.05 18.38 -32.79
N ARG A 467 -24.97 17.53 -31.76
CA ARG A 467 -24.17 16.28 -31.80
C ARG A 467 -24.90 15.16 -32.53
N LEU A 468 -26.22 15.10 -32.40
CA LEU A 468 -27.09 14.06 -32.97
C LEU A 468 -28.17 14.69 -33.87
N ASP A 469 -28.79 13.87 -34.73
CA ASP A 469 -29.88 14.26 -35.62
C ASP A 469 -31.22 14.39 -34.88
N THR A 470 -31.22 15.16 -33.80
CA THR A 470 -32.39 15.58 -33.03
C THR A 470 -32.02 16.81 -32.21
N PRO A 471 -32.92 17.80 -32.03
CA PRO A 471 -32.68 18.92 -31.13
C PRO A 471 -32.97 18.57 -29.67
N ASP A 472 -33.59 17.42 -29.40
CA ASP A 472 -33.98 17.00 -28.05
C ASP A 472 -32.79 16.44 -27.27
N ALA A 473 -32.86 16.51 -25.93
CA ALA A 473 -31.89 15.85 -25.07
C ALA A 473 -31.92 14.32 -25.29
N VAL A 474 -30.74 13.71 -25.38
CA VAL A 474 -30.58 12.26 -25.50
C VAL A 474 -29.73 11.77 -24.32
N PRO A 475 -30.24 10.88 -23.45
CA PRO A 475 -29.48 10.39 -22.31
C PRO A 475 -28.16 9.74 -22.72
N GLY A 476 -27.08 10.04 -21.99
CA GLY A 476 -25.81 9.33 -22.07
C GLY A 476 -25.79 8.10 -21.16
N GLN A 477 -24.77 7.26 -21.35
CA GLN A 477 -24.37 6.17 -20.45
C GLN A 477 -23.50 6.75 -19.33
N SER A 478 -23.66 6.26 -18.09
CA SER A 478 -22.79 6.65 -16.97
C SER A 478 -21.39 6.06 -17.13
N ILE A 479 -20.36 6.70 -16.57
CA ILE A 479 -18.98 6.20 -16.68
C ILE A 479 -18.81 4.89 -15.91
N LEU A 480 -19.41 4.75 -14.71
CA LEU A 480 -19.32 3.50 -13.95
C LEU A 480 -20.01 2.35 -14.68
N GLU A 481 -21.21 2.58 -15.21
CA GLU A 481 -21.91 1.58 -16.03
C GLU A 481 -21.06 1.14 -17.24
N PHE A 482 -20.35 2.07 -17.87
CA PHE A 482 -19.47 1.78 -18.99
C PHE A 482 -18.21 1.00 -18.58
N LEU A 483 -17.59 1.35 -17.44
CA LEU A 483 -16.34 0.73 -16.97
C LEU A 483 -16.56 -0.67 -16.39
N HIS A 484 -17.73 -0.91 -15.79
CA HIS A 484 -18.10 -2.19 -15.20
C HIS A 484 -17.99 -3.35 -16.20
N ASN A 485 -17.37 -4.43 -15.75
CA ASN A 485 -17.17 -5.64 -16.53
C ASN A 485 -17.50 -6.88 -15.67
N ALA A 486 -17.08 -8.07 -16.08
CA ALA A 486 -17.34 -9.29 -15.30
C ALA A 486 -16.71 -9.28 -13.89
N GLY A 487 -15.80 -8.35 -13.59
CA GLY A 487 -15.11 -8.25 -12.31
C GLY A 487 -13.77 -8.99 -12.26
N SER A 488 -13.35 -9.63 -13.36
CA SER A 488 -12.13 -10.42 -13.39
C SER A 488 -10.89 -9.56 -13.57
N TYR A 489 -9.84 -9.83 -12.78
CA TYR A 489 -8.53 -9.23 -12.92
C TYR A 489 -7.93 -9.47 -14.30
N ARG A 490 -7.33 -8.43 -14.85
CA ARG A 490 -6.64 -8.46 -16.14
C ARG A 490 -5.16 -8.24 -15.90
N ARG A 491 -4.36 -9.25 -16.21
CA ARG A 491 -2.91 -9.19 -16.02
C ARG A 491 -2.31 -8.11 -16.92
N VAL A 492 -1.59 -7.19 -16.30
CA VAL A 492 -0.79 -6.15 -16.95
C VAL A 492 0.68 -6.29 -16.56
N ARG A 493 1.55 -5.50 -17.19
CA ARG A 493 2.95 -5.36 -16.79
C ARG A 493 3.25 -3.94 -16.37
N THR A 494 4.10 -3.75 -15.37
CA THR A 494 4.51 -2.42 -14.91
C THR A 494 6.02 -2.24 -14.85
N GLN A 495 6.46 -1.00 -15.04
CA GLN A 495 7.86 -0.61 -15.04
C GLN A 495 8.03 0.76 -14.38
N LYS A 496 9.06 0.92 -13.55
CA LYS A 496 9.57 2.26 -13.25
C LYS A 496 10.33 2.76 -14.48
N VAL A 497 9.97 3.95 -14.95
CA VAL A 497 10.70 4.63 -16.03
C VAL A 497 11.75 5.56 -15.45
N ASP A 498 11.38 6.36 -14.44
CA ASP A 498 12.26 7.33 -13.80
C ASP A 498 11.76 7.71 -12.40
N PHE A 499 12.67 8.01 -11.48
CA PHE A 499 12.40 8.62 -10.18
C PHE A 499 13.57 9.53 -9.77
N LEU A 500 13.27 10.73 -9.27
CA LEU A 500 14.25 11.70 -8.77
C LEU A 500 13.72 12.38 -7.52
N THR A 501 14.60 12.60 -6.54
CA THR A 501 14.33 13.42 -5.36
C THR A 501 15.25 14.64 -5.33
N LEU A 502 14.68 15.83 -5.24
CA LEU A 502 15.41 17.09 -5.35
C LEU A 502 14.92 18.09 -4.28
N PRO A 503 15.69 19.15 -3.95
CA PRO A 503 15.34 20.05 -2.85
C PRO A 503 13.99 20.77 -2.98
N ASP A 504 13.57 21.03 -4.22
CA ASP A 504 12.39 21.83 -4.58
C ASP A 504 11.20 20.97 -5.03
N PHE A 505 11.47 19.80 -5.60
CA PHE A 505 10.44 18.85 -6.03
C PHE A 505 10.96 17.42 -6.02
N ASP A 506 10.05 16.46 -6.01
CA ASP A 506 10.33 15.07 -6.34
C ASP A 506 9.52 14.67 -7.57
N TYR A 507 10.01 13.71 -8.34
CA TYR A 507 9.44 13.32 -9.62
C TYR A 507 9.47 11.81 -9.81
N LEU A 508 8.39 11.27 -10.37
CA LEU A 508 8.25 9.88 -10.81
C LEU A 508 7.68 9.84 -12.22
N ARG A 509 8.13 8.87 -13.03
CA ARG A 509 7.38 8.30 -14.15
C ARG A 509 7.36 6.77 -14.05
N SER A 510 6.17 6.18 -13.99
CA SER A 510 5.97 4.74 -14.14
C SER A 510 5.21 4.45 -15.43
N ARG A 511 5.21 3.19 -15.87
CA ARG A 511 4.53 2.70 -17.06
C ARG A 511 3.77 1.44 -16.74
N MET A 512 2.48 1.40 -17.09
CA MET A 512 1.69 0.18 -17.20
C MET A 512 1.55 -0.20 -18.67
N ILE A 513 1.59 -1.50 -18.96
CA ILE A 513 1.46 -2.04 -20.31
C ILE A 513 0.37 -3.11 -20.27
N ASP A 514 -0.69 -2.91 -21.03
CA ASP A 514 -1.70 -3.93 -21.30
C ASP A 514 -1.42 -4.54 -22.68
N ASP A 515 -0.87 -5.76 -22.69
CA ASP A 515 -0.58 -6.49 -23.92
C ASP A 515 -1.86 -7.04 -24.59
N GLY A 516 -2.96 -7.18 -23.85
CA GLY A 516 -4.23 -7.68 -24.35
C GLY A 516 -5.03 -6.61 -25.08
N TRP A 517 -5.23 -5.46 -24.44
CA TRP A 517 -5.91 -4.30 -25.02
C TRP A 517 -5.01 -3.41 -25.88
N GLY A 518 -3.69 -3.59 -25.80
CA GLY A 518 -2.76 -2.98 -26.74
C GLY A 518 -2.50 -1.50 -26.49
N PHE A 519 -2.21 -1.11 -25.25
CA PHE A 519 -1.78 0.25 -24.91
C PHE A 519 -0.63 0.27 -23.89
N GLU A 520 0.07 1.40 -23.82
CA GLU A 520 0.93 1.78 -22.69
C GLU A 520 0.28 2.96 -21.97
N TRP A 521 0.39 3.00 -20.66
CA TRP A 521 -0.03 4.13 -19.84
C TRP A 521 1.10 4.54 -18.92
N ASP A 522 1.66 5.72 -19.17
CA ASP A 522 2.62 6.35 -18.28
C ASP A 522 1.89 7.26 -17.30
N ARG A 523 2.16 7.08 -16.00
CA ARG A 523 1.77 8.03 -14.96
C ARG A 523 3.00 8.78 -14.48
N VAL A 524 2.92 10.10 -14.52
CA VAL A 524 3.95 11.00 -14.04
C VAL A 524 3.40 11.78 -12.85
N ILE A 525 4.16 11.83 -11.75
CA ILE A 525 3.82 12.63 -10.57
C ILE A 525 5.00 13.56 -10.27
N ALA A 526 4.73 14.86 -10.17
CA ALA A 526 5.67 15.85 -9.65
C ALA A 526 5.13 16.39 -8.32
N TYR A 527 5.82 16.09 -7.21
CA TYR A 527 5.54 16.65 -5.89
C TYR A 527 6.39 17.90 -5.68
N ILE A 528 5.75 19.07 -5.70
CA ILE A 528 6.36 20.37 -5.47
C ILE A 528 6.36 20.64 -3.97
N LYS A 529 7.54 20.64 -3.34
CA LYS A 529 7.66 20.65 -1.87
C LYS A 529 7.19 21.93 -1.19
N ASP A 530 7.21 23.04 -1.93
CA ASP A 530 6.68 24.32 -1.48
C ASP A 530 5.92 24.94 -2.66
N PRO A 531 4.57 24.92 -2.64
CA PRO A 531 3.71 24.88 -1.45
C PRO A 531 2.99 23.54 -1.21
N GLU A 532 3.64 22.40 -1.49
CA GLU A 532 3.08 21.04 -1.33
C GLU A 532 2.02 20.63 -2.36
N ILE A 533 2.26 20.93 -3.63
CA ILE A 533 1.34 20.60 -4.74
C ILE A 533 1.79 19.32 -5.44
N PHE A 534 0.84 18.49 -5.88
CA PHE A 534 1.12 17.37 -6.78
C PHE A 534 0.54 17.64 -8.16
N VAL A 535 1.37 17.50 -9.20
CA VAL A 535 0.92 17.53 -10.60
C VAL A 535 1.00 16.11 -11.14
N VAL A 536 -0.14 15.57 -11.54
CA VAL A 536 -0.30 14.22 -12.07
C VAL A 536 -0.58 14.31 -13.57
N PHE A 537 0.24 13.64 -14.37
CA PHE A 537 0.01 13.48 -15.80
C PHE A 537 -0.21 12.01 -16.12
N ASP A 538 -1.31 11.70 -16.80
CA ASP A 538 -1.56 10.37 -17.34
C ASP A 538 -1.44 10.42 -18.86
N ILE A 539 -0.53 9.62 -19.42
CA ILE A 539 -0.22 9.63 -20.85
C ILE A 539 -0.46 8.23 -21.39
N VAL A 540 -1.46 8.08 -22.24
CA VAL A 540 -1.76 6.84 -22.95
C VAL A 540 -1.05 6.86 -24.30
N LYS A 541 -0.50 5.71 -24.70
CA LYS A 541 0.04 5.48 -26.04
C LYS A 541 -0.57 4.21 -26.62
N ALA A 542 -1.25 4.34 -27.75
CA ALA A 542 -1.82 3.22 -28.45
C ALA A 542 -0.72 2.32 -29.06
N ARG A 543 -0.82 0.99 -28.85
CA ARG A 543 0.05 -0.02 -29.48
C ARG A 543 -0.66 -0.78 -30.59
N VAL A 544 -1.95 -0.52 -30.78
CA VAL A 544 -2.82 -1.01 -31.84
C VAL A 544 -3.71 0.13 -32.31
N GLU A 545 -4.20 0.06 -33.55
CA GLU A 545 -5.26 0.95 -34.05
C GLU A 545 -6.59 0.45 -33.49
N GLU A 546 -7.23 1.21 -32.61
CA GLU A 546 -8.50 0.85 -31.96
C GLU A 546 -9.19 2.07 -31.35
N TYR A 547 -10.48 1.96 -31.04
CA TYR A 547 -11.20 2.93 -30.22
C TYR A 547 -10.88 2.77 -28.74
N PHE A 548 -10.45 3.83 -28.05
CA PHE A 548 -10.26 3.82 -26.61
C PHE A 548 -11.13 4.87 -25.94
N THR A 549 -11.86 4.45 -24.89
CA THR A 549 -12.42 5.34 -23.88
C THR A 549 -11.55 5.27 -22.64
N MET A 550 -11.13 6.44 -22.15
CA MET A 550 -10.26 6.58 -20.97
C MET A 550 -10.96 7.47 -19.96
N ALA A 551 -10.94 7.07 -18.69
CA ALA A 551 -11.47 7.85 -17.58
C ALA A 551 -10.42 7.93 -16.46
N ASN A 552 -10.04 9.15 -16.11
CA ASN A 552 -9.17 9.45 -14.97
C ASN A 552 -10.06 9.57 -13.72
N LEU A 553 -9.84 8.72 -12.72
CA LEU A 553 -10.74 8.51 -11.60
C LEU A 553 -10.13 8.98 -10.28
N TRP A 554 -10.93 9.69 -9.49
CA TRP A 554 -10.60 10.12 -8.13
C TRP A 554 -11.77 9.87 -7.20
N HIS A 555 -11.47 9.44 -5.98
CA HIS A 555 -12.50 9.10 -5.01
C HIS A 555 -12.41 10.00 -3.78
N THR A 556 -13.58 10.39 -3.27
CA THR A 556 -13.71 11.16 -2.04
C THR A 556 -14.94 10.72 -1.24
N ARG A 557 -14.92 10.90 0.07
CA ARG A 557 -16.14 10.71 0.88
C ARG A 557 -17.14 11.84 0.66
N ARG A 558 -16.66 13.07 0.48
CA ARG A 558 -17.50 14.27 0.36
C ARG A 558 -16.82 15.36 -0.49
N ILE A 559 -17.60 15.96 -1.38
CA ILE A 559 -17.26 17.22 -2.08
C ILE A 559 -17.86 18.36 -1.25
N VAL A 560 -17.01 19.27 -0.76
CA VAL A 560 -17.42 20.42 0.07
C VAL A 560 -17.76 21.65 -0.77
N GLU A 561 -17.03 21.84 -1.87
CA GLU A 561 -17.26 22.89 -2.86
C GLU A 561 -16.83 22.37 -4.24
N GLN A 562 -17.42 22.88 -5.32
CA GLN A 562 -17.00 22.57 -6.68
C GLN A 562 -17.31 23.74 -7.61
N GLY A 563 -16.59 23.81 -8.72
CA GLY A 563 -16.83 24.76 -9.79
C GLY A 563 -16.40 24.19 -11.14
N ASP A 564 -16.20 25.07 -12.11
CA ASP A 564 -15.80 24.65 -13.45
C ASP A 564 -14.43 23.96 -13.40
N HIS A 565 -14.42 22.65 -13.68
CA HIS A 565 -13.21 21.84 -13.77
C HIS A 565 -12.42 21.66 -12.46
N TRP A 566 -13.07 21.84 -11.31
CA TRP A 566 -12.43 21.59 -10.02
C TRP A 566 -13.42 21.17 -8.93
N TYR A 567 -12.90 20.39 -7.98
CA TYR A 567 -13.63 19.81 -6.86
C TYR A 567 -12.79 19.96 -5.59
N ASP A 568 -13.35 20.56 -4.54
CA ASP A 568 -12.74 20.59 -3.21
C ASP A 568 -13.37 19.50 -2.34
N THR A 569 -12.53 18.67 -1.72
CA THR A 569 -12.94 17.34 -1.23
C THR A 569 -12.29 16.96 0.09
N VAL A 570 -12.96 16.10 0.86
CA VAL A 570 -12.54 15.67 2.20
C VAL A 570 -12.93 14.21 2.50
N TYR A 571 -12.13 13.57 3.36
CA TYR A 571 -12.54 12.39 4.12
C TYR A 571 -12.79 12.78 5.58
N ASP A 572 -14.06 12.82 5.97
CA ASP A 572 -14.51 12.99 7.35
C ASP A 572 -14.50 11.67 8.13
N GLN A 573 -14.55 10.53 7.44
CA GLN A 573 -14.48 9.20 8.03
C GLN A 573 -14.06 8.12 7.03
N ILE A 574 -13.49 7.03 7.56
CA ILE A 574 -13.36 5.74 6.87
C ILE A 574 -13.94 4.64 7.76
N GLY A 575 -15.00 3.99 7.30
CA GLY A 575 -15.77 3.05 8.09
C GLY A 575 -16.38 3.73 9.31
N SER A 576 -15.92 3.33 10.50
CA SER A 576 -16.32 3.91 11.79
C SER A 576 -15.31 4.90 12.38
N ASP A 577 -14.15 5.07 11.73
CA ASP A 577 -13.09 5.93 12.22
C ASP A 577 -13.32 7.36 11.72
N GLU A 578 -13.59 8.28 12.64
CA GLU A 578 -13.67 9.72 12.35
C GLU A 578 -12.27 10.27 12.05
N LEU A 579 -12.18 11.15 11.05
CA LEU A 579 -10.92 11.70 10.55
C LEU A 579 -10.87 13.23 10.68
N PRO A 580 -9.70 13.81 10.98
CA PRO A 580 -9.55 15.27 10.99
C PRO A 580 -9.70 15.87 9.59
N GLU A 581 -10.39 17.00 9.51
CA GLU A 581 -10.56 17.81 8.28
C GLU A 581 -9.72 19.11 8.35
N ASN A 582 -8.50 19.02 8.87
CA ASN A 582 -7.58 20.17 8.96
C ASN A 582 -7.18 20.69 7.56
N ARG A 583 -7.02 19.77 6.61
CA ARG A 583 -6.74 20.05 5.20
C ARG A 583 -7.85 19.49 4.32
N HIS A 584 -8.16 20.21 3.25
CA HIS A 584 -8.96 19.70 2.14
C HIS A 584 -8.06 19.38 0.94
N LEU A 585 -8.63 18.69 -0.04
CA LEU A 585 -7.99 18.43 -1.32
C LEU A 585 -8.78 19.06 -2.45
N LEU A 586 -8.17 20.07 -3.08
CA LEU A 586 -8.57 20.53 -4.41
C LEU A 586 -8.04 19.56 -5.47
N ILE A 587 -8.96 18.99 -6.22
CA ILE A 587 -8.72 18.23 -7.46
C ILE A 587 -9.09 19.14 -8.62
N HIS A 588 -8.11 19.58 -9.41
CA HIS A 588 -8.32 20.48 -10.53
C HIS A 588 -7.88 19.84 -11.86
N PHE A 589 -8.76 19.92 -12.87
CA PHE A 589 -8.51 19.52 -14.25
C PHE A 589 -8.24 20.74 -15.15
N PRO A 590 -6.99 21.16 -15.33
CA PRO A 590 -6.68 22.32 -16.18
C PRO A 590 -6.82 22.05 -17.69
N ASP A 591 -6.78 20.79 -18.12
CA ASP A 591 -7.01 20.41 -19.53
C ASP A 591 -8.47 20.03 -19.75
N THR A 592 -9.21 20.86 -20.48
CA THR A 592 -10.66 20.75 -20.65
C THR A 592 -11.05 20.42 -22.10
N HIS A 593 -10.06 20.33 -23.00
CA HIS A 593 -10.33 20.19 -24.42
C HIS A 593 -10.79 18.78 -24.78
N PHE A 594 -12.03 18.66 -25.27
CA PHE A 594 -12.67 17.36 -25.58
C PHE A 594 -12.69 16.38 -24.40
N ARG A 595 -12.96 16.91 -23.20
CA ARG A 595 -13.13 16.15 -21.97
C ARG A 595 -14.55 16.28 -21.44
N LEU A 596 -15.06 15.17 -20.92
CA LEU A 596 -16.29 15.14 -20.13
C LEU A 596 -15.92 14.94 -18.68
N GLU A 597 -16.59 15.65 -17.79
CA GLU A 597 -16.38 15.54 -16.35
C GLU A 597 -17.70 15.21 -15.67
N GLY A 598 -17.62 14.53 -14.54
CA GLY A 598 -18.80 14.13 -13.81
C GLY A 598 -18.48 13.53 -12.45
N THR A 599 -19.55 13.33 -11.69
CA THR A 599 -19.49 12.68 -10.38
C THR A 599 -20.52 11.58 -10.32
N GLU A 600 -20.13 10.42 -9.80
CA GLU A 600 -21.02 9.28 -9.58
C GLU A 600 -20.83 8.73 -8.18
N THR A 601 -21.84 8.03 -7.66
CA THR A 601 -21.75 7.39 -6.35
C THR A 601 -21.23 5.97 -6.52
N GLU A 602 -20.22 5.61 -5.74
CA GLU A 602 -19.68 4.25 -5.70
C GLU A 602 -19.61 3.77 -4.24
N THR A 603 -19.82 2.47 -4.02
CA THR A 603 -19.55 1.88 -2.71
C THR A 603 -18.15 1.30 -2.74
N ARG A 604 -17.29 1.75 -1.82
CA ARG A 604 -15.95 1.21 -1.59
C ARG A 604 -15.63 1.26 -0.10
N HIS A 605 -14.78 0.36 0.38
CA HIS A 605 -14.44 0.26 1.81
C HIS A 605 -15.67 0.13 2.74
N TYR A 606 -16.71 -0.59 2.32
CA TYR A 606 -17.98 -0.72 3.05
C TYR A 606 -18.71 0.60 3.35
N GLN A 607 -18.36 1.67 2.63
CA GLN A 607 -19.03 2.96 2.74
C GLN A 607 -19.35 3.53 1.36
N THR A 608 -20.30 4.46 1.33
CA THR A 608 -20.65 5.18 0.11
C THR A 608 -19.70 6.35 -0.09
N GLU A 609 -19.09 6.43 -1.25
CA GLU A 609 -18.16 7.47 -1.67
C GLU A 609 -18.59 8.08 -3.00
N THR A 610 -17.93 9.17 -3.38
CA THR A 610 -18.15 9.89 -4.63
C THR A 610 -16.94 9.69 -5.53
N LEU A 611 -17.18 9.08 -6.69
CA LEU A 611 -16.25 9.09 -7.81
C LEU A 611 -16.33 10.46 -8.50
N ILE A 612 -15.19 11.06 -8.78
CA ILE A 612 -14.99 12.20 -9.69
C ILE A 612 -14.21 11.66 -10.89
N HIS A 613 -14.66 11.98 -12.10
CA HIS A 613 -13.97 11.53 -13.30
C HIS A 613 -13.77 12.64 -14.33
N GLN A 614 -12.68 12.53 -15.09
CA GLN A 614 -12.51 13.20 -16.37
C GLN A 614 -12.32 12.13 -17.46
N THR A 615 -13.08 12.22 -18.55
CA THR A 615 -13.21 11.18 -19.57
C THR A 615 -12.96 11.74 -20.97
N THR A 616 -12.28 10.95 -21.81
CA THR A 616 -12.22 11.19 -23.26
C THR A 616 -12.33 9.89 -24.03
N ALA A 617 -12.74 9.97 -25.30
CA ALA A 617 -13.00 8.81 -26.12
C ALA A 617 -12.85 9.12 -27.61
N HIS A 618 -12.01 8.37 -28.32
CA HIS A 618 -11.88 8.46 -29.78
C HIS A 618 -11.15 7.24 -30.35
N HIS A 619 -11.07 7.18 -31.68
CA HIS A 619 -10.28 6.18 -32.40
C HIS A 619 -8.82 6.62 -32.46
N PHE A 620 -7.91 5.75 -32.07
CA PHE A 620 -6.47 5.98 -32.02
C PHE A 620 -5.76 5.35 -33.21
N GLU A 621 -4.81 6.09 -33.78
CA GLU A 621 -3.81 5.55 -34.70
C GLU A 621 -2.67 4.85 -33.94
N LEU A 622 -1.93 3.97 -34.62
CA LEU A 622 -0.79 3.28 -34.01
C LEU A 622 0.26 4.28 -33.51
N GLY A 623 0.52 4.25 -32.20
CA GLY A 623 1.48 5.12 -31.54
C GLY A 623 0.96 6.52 -31.22
N GLU A 624 -0.32 6.82 -31.53
CA GLU A 624 -0.97 8.05 -31.08
C GLU A 624 -1.02 8.11 -29.55
N THR A 625 -0.90 9.32 -29.03
CA THR A 625 -0.88 9.60 -27.59
C THR A 625 -2.04 10.49 -27.19
N GLU A 626 -2.55 10.26 -25.98
CA GLU A 626 -3.56 11.10 -25.34
C GLU A 626 -3.19 11.33 -23.88
N GLY A 627 -3.49 12.53 -23.38
CA GLY A 627 -2.99 13.02 -22.09
C GLY A 627 -4.07 13.54 -21.17
N PHE A 628 -3.92 13.32 -19.87
CA PHE A 628 -4.69 13.98 -18.82
C PHE A 628 -3.74 14.75 -17.90
N VAL A 629 -4.24 15.85 -17.34
CA VAL A 629 -3.53 16.65 -16.34
C VAL A 629 -4.45 16.84 -15.15
N THR A 630 -3.98 16.47 -13.97
CA THR A 630 -4.67 16.75 -12.71
C THR A 630 -3.71 17.44 -11.76
N VAL A 631 -4.14 18.55 -11.16
CA VAL A 631 -3.39 19.21 -10.09
C VAL A 631 -4.12 18.95 -8.77
N LEU A 632 -3.41 18.34 -7.84
CA LEU A 632 -3.87 18.01 -6.50
C LEU A 632 -3.23 19.00 -5.53
N VAL A 633 -4.05 19.82 -4.86
CA VAL A 633 -3.57 20.84 -3.90
C VAL A 633 -4.17 20.57 -2.52
N PRO A 634 -3.40 19.96 -1.60
CA PRO A 634 -3.71 20.01 -0.18
C PRO A 634 -3.69 21.46 0.32
N HIS A 635 -4.82 21.97 0.82
CA HIS A 635 -4.91 23.33 1.32
C HIS A 635 -5.64 23.40 2.66
N GLU A 636 -5.43 24.49 3.39
CA GLU A 636 -6.12 24.74 4.66
C GLU A 636 -7.65 24.75 4.44
N ALA A 637 -8.41 24.16 5.36
CA ALA A 637 -9.88 24.06 5.26
C ALA A 637 -10.59 25.42 5.10
N GLY A 638 -9.96 26.51 5.56
CA GLY A 638 -10.47 27.88 5.43
C GLY A 638 -9.95 28.64 4.21
N GLU A 639 -9.02 28.08 3.44
CA GLU A 639 -8.51 28.68 2.21
C GLU A 639 -9.47 28.42 1.05
N SER A 640 -9.72 29.42 0.21
CA SER A 640 -10.61 29.26 -0.94
C SER A 640 -9.92 28.47 -2.05
N PRO A 641 -10.51 27.36 -2.55
CA PRO A 641 -9.95 26.56 -3.64
C PRO A 641 -9.79 27.37 -4.94
N VAL A 642 -10.70 28.32 -5.19
CA VAL A 642 -10.66 29.22 -6.36
C VAL A 642 -9.37 30.04 -6.42
N SER A 643 -8.76 30.34 -5.27
CA SER A 643 -7.49 31.07 -5.24
C SER A 643 -6.34 30.27 -5.87
N TRP A 644 -6.37 28.94 -5.75
CA TRP A 644 -5.42 28.02 -6.39
C TRP A 644 -5.75 27.80 -7.86
N VAL A 645 -7.02 27.59 -8.20
CA VAL A 645 -7.46 27.43 -9.60
C VAL A 645 -6.98 28.58 -10.48
N ASN A 646 -7.14 29.83 -10.02
CA ASN A 646 -6.71 31.02 -10.76
C ASN A 646 -5.19 31.15 -10.95
N ARG A 647 -4.39 30.39 -10.20
CA ARG A 647 -2.91 30.40 -10.26
C ARG A 647 -2.36 29.33 -11.20
N ILE A 648 -3.20 28.41 -11.67
CA ILE A 648 -2.80 27.24 -12.45
C ILE A 648 -3.26 27.46 -13.89
N ARG A 649 -2.33 27.39 -14.84
CA ARG A 649 -2.64 27.43 -16.28
C ARG A 649 -2.04 26.26 -17.01
N LEU A 650 -2.78 25.69 -17.96
CA LEU A 650 -2.25 24.70 -18.89
C LEU A 650 -1.23 25.34 -19.83
N ILE A 651 -0.18 24.59 -20.18
CA ILE A 651 0.78 24.95 -21.22
C ILE A 651 0.37 24.29 -22.53
N GLU A 652 0.25 25.08 -23.60
CA GLU A 652 0.18 24.56 -24.96
C GLU A 652 1.59 24.23 -25.48
N PRO A 653 1.97 22.94 -25.59
CA PRO A 653 3.31 22.59 -26.04
C PRO A 653 3.47 22.87 -27.54
N VAL A 654 4.71 23.12 -27.98
CA VAL A 654 5.06 23.21 -29.40
C VAL A 654 6.11 22.15 -29.75
N PRO A 655 5.83 21.22 -30.69
CA PRO A 655 4.58 21.04 -31.42
C PRO A 655 3.38 20.66 -30.53
N ALA A 656 2.16 20.97 -31.00
CA ALA A 656 0.94 20.59 -30.31
C ALA A 656 0.91 19.07 -30.07
N ARG A 657 0.41 18.65 -28.90
CA ARG A 657 0.37 17.26 -28.44
C ARG A 657 1.74 16.56 -28.26
N ALA A 658 2.86 17.26 -28.37
CA ALA A 658 4.17 16.65 -28.11
C ALA A 658 4.49 16.50 -26.60
N GLY A 659 3.75 17.20 -25.75
CA GLY A 659 3.92 17.20 -24.30
C GLY A 659 2.64 17.56 -23.54
N LEU A 660 2.73 17.61 -22.23
CA LEU A 660 1.73 18.19 -21.33
C LEU A 660 2.47 19.10 -20.34
N GLY A 661 1.82 20.13 -19.81
CA GLY A 661 2.46 20.94 -18.79
C GLY A 661 1.52 21.95 -18.17
N VAL A 662 1.94 22.48 -17.01
CA VAL A 662 1.25 23.52 -16.28
C VAL A 662 2.23 24.60 -15.83
N VAL A 663 1.73 25.82 -15.72
CA VAL A 663 2.38 26.87 -14.94
C VAL A 663 1.55 27.14 -13.69
N ILE A 664 2.25 27.31 -12.56
CA ILE A 664 1.66 27.56 -11.25
C ILE A 664 2.29 28.83 -10.67
N GLU A 665 1.45 29.82 -10.34
CA GLU A 665 1.88 31.08 -9.73
C GLU A 665 1.66 31.04 -8.22
N THR A 666 2.72 31.04 -7.41
CA THR A 666 2.59 30.97 -5.94
C THR A 666 2.79 32.33 -5.26
N GLY A 667 2.54 33.43 -5.99
CA GLY A 667 2.74 34.80 -5.55
C GLY A 667 4.18 35.31 -5.77
N GLU A 668 5.18 34.64 -5.18
CA GLU A 668 6.59 35.06 -5.27
C GLU A 668 7.36 34.35 -6.39
N LYS A 669 6.84 33.24 -6.90
CA LYS A 669 7.49 32.41 -7.92
C LYS A 669 6.50 31.90 -8.95
N THR A 670 6.99 31.78 -10.19
CA THR A 670 6.29 31.09 -11.28
C THR A 670 6.95 29.74 -11.48
N LEU A 671 6.18 28.66 -11.32
CA LEU A 671 6.63 27.30 -11.49
C LEU A 671 6.18 26.78 -12.86
N THR A 672 7.05 26.09 -13.58
CA THR A 672 6.74 25.41 -14.84
C THR A 672 7.01 23.94 -14.68
N VAL A 673 5.99 23.10 -14.91
CA VAL A 673 6.13 21.64 -14.91
C VAL A 673 5.69 21.13 -16.27
N GLY A 674 6.55 20.37 -16.96
CA GLY A 674 6.28 19.85 -18.30
C GLY A 674 6.78 18.42 -18.47
N VAL A 675 6.03 17.62 -19.23
CA VAL A 675 6.34 16.23 -19.55
C VAL A 675 6.24 15.99 -21.04
N LYS A 676 7.18 15.24 -21.61
CA LYS A 676 7.07 14.75 -22.99
C LYS A 676 6.12 13.56 -23.04
N GLN A 677 5.17 13.58 -23.97
CA GLN A 677 4.20 12.48 -24.12
C GLN A 677 4.90 11.21 -24.63
N ASP A 678 5.51 11.26 -25.83
CA ASP A 678 6.25 10.13 -26.40
C ASP A 678 7.76 10.24 -26.12
N LEU A 679 8.26 9.40 -25.21
CA LEU A 679 9.69 9.28 -24.89
C LEU A 679 10.56 8.91 -26.10
N ARG A 680 9.97 8.35 -27.16
CA ARG A 680 10.67 7.93 -28.38
C ARG A 680 10.50 8.89 -29.55
N MET A 681 9.86 10.05 -29.33
CA MET A 681 9.68 11.10 -30.36
C MET A 681 11.02 11.54 -30.99
N ASP A 682 12.10 11.52 -30.20
CA ASP A 682 13.42 11.94 -30.63
C ASP A 682 14.17 10.93 -31.51
N MET A 683 13.63 9.72 -31.67
CA MET A 683 14.28 8.61 -32.35
C MET A 683 14.37 8.86 -33.85
N SER A 684 15.58 9.06 -34.35
CA SER A 684 15.89 8.93 -35.77
C SER A 684 15.81 7.45 -36.18
N ARG A 685 15.12 7.13 -37.27
CA ARG A 685 15.11 5.77 -37.89
C ARG A 685 16.43 5.46 -38.62
N ASP A 686 17.53 5.91 -38.04
CA ASP A 686 18.90 5.62 -38.46
C ASP A 686 19.42 4.43 -37.63
N TRP A 687 20.31 3.60 -38.18
CA TRP A 687 20.98 2.54 -37.44
C TRP A 687 22.17 3.08 -36.61
N ARG A 688 22.66 4.29 -36.92
CA ARG A 688 23.75 4.98 -36.21
C ARG A 688 23.39 5.31 -34.76
N ARG A 689 24.40 5.33 -33.89
CA ARG A 689 24.29 5.70 -32.48
C ARG A 689 24.90 7.09 -32.22
N PRO A 690 24.33 7.90 -31.32
CA PRO A 690 23.03 7.70 -30.66
C PRO A 690 21.88 7.77 -31.67
N ARG A 691 20.81 7.04 -31.38
CA ARG A 691 19.67 6.88 -32.31
C ARG A 691 18.66 8.02 -32.26
N TYR A 692 18.98 9.11 -31.58
CA TYR A 692 18.09 10.23 -31.34
C TYR A 692 18.73 11.55 -31.77
N THR A 693 17.92 12.56 -32.01
CA THR A 693 18.37 13.92 -32.33
C THR A 693 17.57 14.96 -31.54
N TYR A 694 18.19 16.11 -31.28
CA TYR A 694 17.50 17.25 -30.68
C TYR A 694 16.31 17.69 -31.54
N ASP A 695 16.53 17.89 -32.86
CA ASP A 695 15.52 18.44 -33.75
C ASP A 695 14.26 17.56 -33.86
N ALA A 696 14.41 16.24 -33.85
CA ALA A 696 13.27 15.33 -33.86
C ALA A 696 12.50 15.33 -32.54
N GLY A 697 13.21 15.52 -31.42
CA GLY A 697 12.66 15.38 -30.07
C GLY A 697 12.31 16.67 -29.36
N ARG A 698 12.54 17.84 -29.97
CA ARG A 698 12.34 19.14 -29.32
C ARG A 698 10.87 19.40 -29.06
N VAL A 699 10.58 19.82 -27.84
CA VAL A 699 9.29 20.26 -27.36
C VAL A 699 9.52 21.56 -26.61
N ARG A 700 8.64 22.54 -26.82
CA ARG A 700 8.62 23.78 -26.05
C ARG A 700 7.49 23.73 -25.03
N PHE A 701 7.85 23.95 -23.78
CA PHE A 701 6.94 24.18 -22.65
C PHE A 701 7.04 25.65 -22.26
N ASP A 702 6.05 26.45 -22.65
CA ASP A 702 6.05 27.90 -22.47
C ASP A 702 7.32 28.54 -23.09
N LYS A 703 8.22 29.08 -22.27
CA LYS A 703 9.48 29.70 -22.70
C LYS A 703 10.66 28.72 -22.80
N ILE A 704 10.52 27.49 -22.31
CA ILE A 704 11.60 26.49 -22.29
C ILE A 704 11.48 25.54 -23.48
N GLU A 705 12.47 25.49 -24.37
CA GLU A 705 12.56 24.47 -25.43
C GLU A 705 13.60 23.41 -25.04
N THR A 706 13.25 22.13 -25.15
CA THR A 706 14.18 21.03 -24.86
C THR A 706 13.77 19.75 -25.58
N ASN A 707 14.70 18.80 -25.74
CA ASN A 707 14.36 17.41 -26.02
C ASN A 707 14.41 16.51 -24.78
N GLY A 708 14.38 17.09 -23.58
CA GLY A 708 14.24 16.37 -22.32
C GLY A 708 12.85 15.73 -22.15
N ASP A 709 12.75 14.80 -21.22
CA ASP A 709 11.53 14.01 -20.99
C ASP A 709 10.64 14.59 -19.89
N PHE A 710 11.24 15.34 -18.97
CA PHE A 710 10.57 16.11 -17.91
C PHE A 710 11.28 17.45 -17.72
N VAL A 711 10.51 18.49 -17.40
CA VAL A 711 10.96 19.85 -17.09
C VAL A 711 10.31 20.29 -15.78
N PHE A 712 11.14 20.75 -14.85
CA PHE A 712 10.71 21.58 -13.73
C PHE A 712 11.51 22.88 -13.77
N ALA A 713 10.84 24.03 -13.65
CA ALA A 713 11.51 25.30 -13.50
C ALA A 713 10.78 26.21 -12.50
N SER A 714 11.54 27.05 -11.82
CA SER A 714 11.07 28.06 -10.88
C SER A 714 11.72 29.39 -11.25
N LEU A 715 10.90 30.40 -11.52
CA LEU A 715 11.31 31.75 -11.83
C LEU A 715 10.97 32.67 -10.65
N ILE A 716 11.98 33.33 -10.08
CA ILE A 716 11.88 34.25 -8.94
C ILE A 716 12.69 35.49 -9.27
N ASP A 717 12.07 36.67 -9.30
CA ASP A 717 12.76 37.96 -9.52
C ASP A 717 13.75 37.98 -10.72
N GLY A 718 13.43 37.27 -11.81
CA GLY A 718 14.28 37.16 -13.00
C GLY A 718 15.37 36.07 -12.91
N GLU A 719 15.46 35.33 -11.81
CA GLU A 719 16.30 34.15 -11.68
C GLU A 719 15.51 32.88 -11.98
N LEU A 720 15.95 32.13 -13.00
CA LEU A 720 15.38 30.84 -13.38
C LEU A 720 16.24 29.71 -12.79
N SER A 721 15.69 28.98 -11.83
CA SER A 721 16.18 27.68 -11.38
C SER A 721 15.45 26.57 -12.14
N TYR A 722 16.14 25.60 -12.70
CA TYR A 722 15.51 24.56 -13.52
C TYR A 722 16.18 23.20 -13.40
N THR A 723 15.41 22.15 -13.61
CA THR A 723 15.85 20.77 -13.78
C THR A 723 15.16 20.16 -14.99
N ILE A 724 15.94 19.53 -15.87
CA ILE A 724 15.42 18.85 -17.06
C ILE A 724 16.04 17.45 -17.13
N THR A 725 15.24 16.41 -17.37
CA THR A 725 15.71 15.02 -17.44
C THR A 725 15.94 14.55 -18.88
N ASN A 726 16.89 13.63 -19.06
CA ASN A 726 17.15 12.91 -20.32
C ASN A 726 17.24 13.82 -21.57
N LEU A 727 18.07 14.86 -21.51
CA LEU A 727 18.20 15.90 -22.54
C LEU A 727 19.56 15.91 -23.25
N THR A 728 19.57 16.42 -24.49
CA THR A 728 20.80 16.84 -25.18
C THR A 728 20.98 18.35 -25.24
N LYS A 729 19.88 19.11 -25.22
CA LYS A 729 19.87 20.57 -25.29
C LYS A 729 18.61 21.14 -24.66
N ALA A 730 18.75 22.32 -24.06
CA ALA A 730 17.65 23.13 -23.57
C ALA A 730 17.94 24.63 -23.74
N THR A 731 16.91 25.41 -24.02
CA THR A 731 16.97 26.88 -24.08
C THR A 731 15.79 27.48 -23.30
N TYR A 732 15.98 28.68 -22.79
CA TYR A 732 14.92 29.57 -22.34
C TYR A 732 14.89 30.73 -23.33
N GLU A 733 13.86 30.76 -24.17
CA GLU A 733 13.84 31.61 -25.36
C GLU A 733 15.13 31.42 -26.20
N GLU A 734 15.92 32.48 -26.39
CA GLU A 734 17.21 32.43 -27.12
C GLU A 734 18.41 32.04 -26.22
N GLN A 735 18.25 32.06 -24.90
CA GLN A 735 19.32 31.77 -23.96
C GLN A 735 19.54 30.26 -23.82
N ILE A 736 20.76 29.80 -24.05
CA ILE A 736 21.12 28.39 -23.88
C ILE A 736 21.20 28.06 -22.38
N LEU A 737 20.34 27.13 -21.94
CA LEU A 737 20.37 26.57 -20.59
C LEU A 737 21.40 25.43 -20.50
N TYR A 738 21.37 24.55 -21.50
CA TYR A 738 22.31 23.44 -21.63
C TYR A 738 22.47 23.05 -23.09
N GLU A 739 23.69 22.71 -23.51
CA GLU A 739 23.96 22.12 -24.82
C GLU A 739 25.10 21.10 -24.71
N GLY A 740 24.78 19.83 -24.96
CA GLY A 740 25.73 18.74 -24.93
C GLY A 740 26.75 18.85 -26.06
N ARG A 741 28.01 18.54 -25.77
CA ARG A 741 29.07 18.49 -26.78
C ARG A 741 29.09 17.14 -27.50
N PRO A 742 29.48 17.09 -28.78
CA PRO A 742 29.66 15.82 -29.48
C PRO A 742 30.71 14.94 -28.80
N SER A 743 30.42 13.64 -28.74
CA SER A 743 31.35 12.58 -28.38
C SER A 743 31.44 11.56 -29.52
N TYR A 744 32.49 10.74 -29.53
CA TYR A 744 32.65 9.66 -30.50
C TYR A 744 31.97 8.39 -30.00
N PHE A 745 31.03 7.85 -30.77
CA PHE A 745 30.27 6.65 -30.42
C PHE A 745 30.78 5.44 -31.21
N TYR A 746 31.24 4.44 -30.46
CA TYR A 746 31.80 3.20 -30.99
C TYR A 746 30.70 2.13 -31.24
N LEU A 747 31.10 1.00 -31.84
CA LEU A 747 30.29 -0.22 -32.00
C LEU A 747 29.17 -0.12 -33.05
N ALA A 748 29.44 0.53 -34.18
CA ALA A 748 28.56 0.47 -35.35
C ALA A 748 28.39 -0.99 -35.83
N PHE A 749 27.21 -1.56 -35.61
CA PHE A 749 26.91 -2.97 -35.91
C PHE A 749 26.82 -3.28 -37.41
N ASP A 750 26.47 -2.30 -38.23
CA ASP A 750 26.22 -2.47 -39.66
C ASP A 750 27.52 -2.48 -40.52
N GLY A 751 28.68 -2.37 -39.88
CA GLY A 751 29.99 -2.34 -40.54
C GLY A 751 30.40 -0.96 -41.08
N SER A 752 29.60 0.08 -40.83
CA SER A 752 30.00 1.46 -41.12
C SER A 752 31.09 1.95 -40.16
N ARG A 753 31.63 3.15 -40.46
CA ARG A 753 32.55 3.81 -39.54
C ARG A 753 31.79 4.40 -38.35
N ASP A 754 32.35 4.20 -37.16
CA ASP A 754 31.96 4.92 -35.96
C ASP A 754 31.97 6.44 -36.20
N ALA A 755 31.02 7.14 -35.58
CA ALA A 755 30.72 8.54 -35.86
C ALA A 755 30.51 9.34 -34.57
N SER A 756 30.58 10.67 -34.70
CA SER A 756 30.27 11.58 -33.59
C SER A 756 28.76 11.74 -33.41
N GLY A 757 28.32 11.87 -32.16
CA GLY A 757 26.94 12.23 -31.79
C GLY A 757 26.88 12.91 -30.43
N ILE A 758 25.69 13.28 -29.96
CA ILE A 758 25.52 13.93 -28.65
C ILE A 758 24.80 12.97 -27.73
N GLY A 759 25.42 12.63 -26.59
CA GLY A 759 24.77 11.79 -25.57
C GLY A 759 23.77 12.59 -24.75
N LYS A 760 22.63 11.98 -24.41
CA LYS A 760 21.70 12.54 -23.42
C LYS A 760 22.30 12.49 -22.02
N MET A 761 22.13 13.59 -21.28
CA MET A 761 22.41 13.65 -19.85
C MET A 761 21.23 13.08 -19.08
N ARG A 762 21.50 12.30 -18.02
CA ARG A 762 20.47 11.74 -17.14
C ARG A 762 19.53 12.81 -16.61
N TYR A 763 20.09 13.91 -16.11
CA TYR A 763 19.41 15.17 -15.86
C TYR A 763 20.43 16.32 -15.89
N TRP A 764 19.94 17.55 -16.00
CA TRP A 764 20.72 18.77 -15.81
C TRP A 764 19.94 19.72 -14.90
N ARG A 765 20.60 20.23 -13.86
CA ARG A 765 20.07 21.25 -12.95
C ARG A 765 20.93 22.51 -13.04
N GLY A 766 20.30 23.66 -13.20
CA GLY A 766 21.00 24.92 -13.38
C GLY A 766 20.23 26.11 -12.82
N GLN A 767 20.95 27.24 -12.73
CA GLN A 767 20.40 28.54 -12.38
C GLN A 767 20.93 29.56 -13.39
N VAL A 768 20.07 30.42 -13.91
CA VAL A 768 20.44 31.50 -14.82
C VAL A 768 19.61 32.74 -14.54
N GLN A 769 20.20 33.91 -14.74
CA GLN A 769 19.43 35.15 -14.83
C GLN A 769 18.81 35.21 -16.23
N VAL A 770 17.52 35.47 -16.30
CA VAL A 770 16.77 35.70 -17.54
C VAL A 770 16.53 37.20 -17.70
N GLU A 771 16.72 37.72 -18.92
CA GLU A 771 16.41 39.12 -19.20
C GLU A 771 14.88 39.35 -19.11
N PRO A 772 14.42 40.52 -18.62
CA PRO A 772 13.00 40.81 -18.40
C PRO A 772 12.11 40.69 -19.64
#